data_AF-A0A6F9JD02-F1
#
_entry.id   AF-A0A6F9JD02-F1
#
_cell.length_a   1.000
_cell.length_b   1.000
_cell.length_c   1.000
_cell.angle_alpha   90.00
_cell.angle_beta   90.00
_cell.angle_gamma   90.00
#
_symmetry.space_group_name_H-M   'P 1'
#
loop_
_entity.id
_entity.type
_entity.pdbx_description
1 polymer ?
#
loop_
_entity_poly.entity_id
_entity_poly.type
_entity_poly.pdbx_seq_one_letter_code
_entity_poly.pdbx_strand_id
1 'polypeptide(L)'
;MIIVKKANTSLEDFNLNGSIIQNPYKAFMPYWKGDTSSFFEYMKSNELEYNFRAENIFELNKKCNEFLSNLSNTIKKNIGQFDPRIINSLGQRNLVDVTENDYLKITFQKENNLPFSDEEIQTFLNNPSRSFLDLRQYSAEKNELTLIYNRRGIYDEGSRIAVLKSKDTLTFRENFKDAKDNNFILSGFVYEFANLGEDFKYSFFVGEDERENIITAEEILNAKDERLDRNEAIITQKAAQDIASSEIRKEKQERRQSLGYDSTSGEILAEASTEIRINPVKENIETINENINNSINSNQNNSINNSNNVNKTKEALEQMVEQAIDFYEQKEIEKMRIRLNNARTDAKLAYEDMMYKIRNGSSALEALNFAKQKYSEEHTINMASAFLSKDILEVDIKNNEITTLRSKISELDNNNTLLNEEITKREQAITSLKSTMQQKVNEINLLKEKHEEDLIAVTNALKEEALKQVAEYENKLEGIQSSFREIIAKKDEELAQQDEAIFKFNALNENLNLRLSDVEEKADKLIKQNGILEQSNLNFKEQVEKLEKENSIIKNNNLELEKKINELIKQNGILEQSNLNFKEQVEKLEKENSIIKNNNLEFEKTNSELVKKVEDFVKLNKNYTDVKKDDEKVKKYDEKVKKDDEKVKKYDAISDKENVSQEDLLNMLSNEEISNRQKLEIIQQIDIMKAIDSNGQILEDKKEDKKNDNVRSFKRQQ
;
A
#
# COMPACT_ATOMS: atom_id res chain seq x y z
N MET A 1 4.87 -6.82 4.22
CA MET A 1 4.87 -5.48 4.81
C MET A 1 3.73 -5.32 5.79
N ILE A 2 4.03 -4.78 6.98
CA ILE A 2 3.10 -4.50 8.08
C ILE A 2 2.78 -3.01 8.14
N ILE A 3 1.50 -2.67 8.09
CA ILE A 3 0.97 -1.33 8.35
C ILE A 3 0.80 -1.15 9.87
N VAL A 4 1.38 -0.08 10.41
CA VAL A 4 1.37 0.22 11.85
C VAL A 4 0.62 1.51 12.14
N LYS A 5 -0.33 1.46 13.07
CA LYS A 5 -1.21 2.57 13.44
C LYS A 5 -1.04 2.91 14.92
N LYS A 6 -1.01 4.21 15.23
CA LYS A 6 -1.04 4.76 16.60
C LYS A 6 -2.46 5.14 16.95
N ALA A 7 -2.91 4.78 18.14
CA ALA A 7 -4.15 5.25 18.74
C ALA A 7 -3.92 5.71 20.19
N ASN A 8 -4.78 6.63 20.66
CA ASN A 8 -4.92 6.91 22.08
C ASN A 8 -5.70 5.76 22.73
N THR A 9 -5.34 5.37 23.96
CA THR A 9 -6.06 4.33 24.71
C THR A 9 -7.42 4.83 25.21
N SER A 10 -8.46 4.07 24.92
CA SER A 10 -9.79 4.21 25.52
C SER A 10 -9.91 3.36 26.80
N LEU A 11 -11.03 3.49 27.53
CA LEU A 11 -11.28 2.63 28.70
C LEU A 11 -11.57 1.17 28.30
N GLU A 12 -12.09 0.95 27.09
CA GLU A 12 -12.41 -0.38 26.53
C GLU A 12 -11.15 -1.18 26.17
N ASP A 13 -10.06 -0.47 25.85
CA ASP A 13 -8.76 -1.09 25.51
C ASP A 13 -8.09 -1.79 26.69
N PHE A 14 -8.48 -1.47 27.93
CA PHE A 14 -7.89 -2.07 29.14
C PHE A 14 -8.56 -3.39 29.57
N ASN A 15 -9.19 -4.10 28.63
CA ASN A 15 -9.73 -5.44 28.89
C ASN A 15 -8.58 -6.46 29.11
N LEU A 16 -8.35 -6.81 30.38
CA LEU A 16 -7.37 -7.83 30.77
C LEU A 16 -7.82 -9.26 30.41
N ASN A 17 -9.11 -9.50 30.23
CA ASN A 17 -9.64 -10.83 29.89
C ASN A 17 -9.44 -11.13 28.40
N GLY A 18 -8.35 -11.85 28.11
CA GLY A 18 -7.93 -12.21 26.75
C GLY A 18 -6.62 -11.53 26.30
N SER A 19 -6.07 -10.63 27.11
CA SER A 19 -4.77 -10.01 26.89
C SER A 19 -3.66 -10.79 27.57
N ILE A 20 -2.53 -11.04 26.89
CA ILE A 20 -1.29 -11.47 27.53
C ILE A 20 -0.68 -10.24 28.22
N ILE A 21 -0.45 -10.35 29.52
CA ILE A 21 0.12 -9.28 30.35
C ILE A 21 1.63 -9.50 30.53
N GLN A 22 2.44 -8.49 30.25
CA GLN A 22 3.81 -8.43 30.76
C GLN A 22 3.85 -7.78 32.14
N ASN A 23 4.30 -8.54 33.14
CA ASN A 23 4.68 -8.00 34.45
C ASN A 23 6.11 -7.42 34.41
N PRO A 24 6.42 -6.41 35.26
CA PRO A 24 7.65 -5.64 35.21
C PRO A 24 8.95 -6.45 35.28
N TYR A 25 8.95 -7.62 35.95
CA TYR A 25 10.16 -8.45 36.06
C TYR A 25 10.76 -8.85 34.70
N LYS A 26 9.93 -9.02 33.65
CA LYS A 26 10.41 -9.37 32.30
C LYS A 26 11.31 -8.28 31.71
N ALA A 27 11.04 -7.02 32.02
CA ALA A 27 11.86 -5.90 31.56
C ALA A 27 13.22 -5.82 32.29
N PHE A 28 13.31 -6.38 33.50
CA PHE A 28 14.56 -6.44 34.28
C PHE A 28 15.41 -7.69 33.98
N MET A 29 14.78 -8.80 33.56
CA MET A 29 15.45 -10.08 33.30
C MET A 29 16.66 -10.00 32.34
N PRO A 30 16.66 -9.21 31.23
CA PRO A 30 17.83 -9.05 30.35
C PRO A 30 19.07 -8.43 31.01
N TYR A 31 18.95 -7.88 32.21
CA TYR A 31 20.06 -7.26 32.96
C TYR A 31 20.60 -8.15 34.09
N TRP A 32 20.15 -9.40 34.18
CA TRP A 32 20.69 -10.44 35.07
C TRP A 32 21.82 -11.20 34.38
N LYS A 33 22.93 -11.45 35.09
CA LYS A 33 24.12 -12.13 34.55
C LYS A 33 24.21 -13.63 34.91
N GLY A 34 23.27 -14.11 35.74
CA GLY A 34 23.09 -15.54 35.99
C GLY A 34 22.11 -16.19 35.03
N ASP A 35 21.69 -17.41 35.36
CA ASP A 35 20.65 -18.13 34.62
C ASP A 35 19.23 -17.69 35.03
N THR A 36 18.23 -18.18 34.30
CA THR A 36 16.81 -17.93 34.58
C THR A 36 16.36 -18.47 35.95
N SER A 37 16.97 -19.55 36.45
CA SER A 37 16.61 -20.15 37.75
C SER A 37 17.07 -19.26 38.90
N SER A 38 18.34 -18.86 38.92
CA SER A 38 18.91 -17.97 39.94
C SER A 38 18.21 -16.60 39.98
N PHE A 39 17.72 -16.08 38.86
CA PHE A 39 16.87 -14.89 38.83
C PHE A 39 15.57 -15.07 39.66
N PHE A 40 14.85 -16.18 39.44
CA PHE A 40 13.62 -16.46 40.20
C PHE A 40 13.90 -16.89 41.66
N GLU A 41 15.03 -17.52 41.94
CA GLU A 41 15.48 -17.77 43.32
C GLU A 41 15.81 -16.48 44.05
N TYR A 42 16.48 -15.52 43.40
CA TYR A 42 16.71 -14.18 43.96
C TYR A 42 15.39 -13.45 44.23
N MET A 43 14.43 -13.47 43.30
CA MET A 43 13.11 -12.86 43.51
C MET A 43 12.38 -13.47 44.72
N LYS A 44 12.38 -14.81 44.84
CA LYS A 44 11.76 -15.52 45.99
C LYS A 44 12.48 -15.24 47.30
N SER A 45 13.82 -15.27 47.31
CA SER A 45 14.65 -15.08 48.51
C SER A 45 14.58 -13.66 49.09
N ASN A 46 14.06 -12.71 48.32
CA ASN A 46 13.82 -11.33 48.75
C ASN A 46 12.31 -10.97 48.80
N GLU A 47 11.44 -11.98 48.85
CA GLU A 47 9.98 -11.84 49.02
C GLU A 47 9.27 -10.97 47.97
N LEU A 48 9.82 -10.90 46.74
CA LEU A 48 9.29 -10.07 45.66
C LEU A 48 8.15 -10.79 44.92
N GLU A 49 6.92 -10.27 44.99
CA GLU A 49 5.79 -10.77 44.19
C GLU A 49 5.96 -10.37 42.70
N TYR A 50 6.63 -11.21 41.92
CA TYR A 50 6.92 -10.95 40.50
C TYR A 50 5.79 -11.38 39.54
N ASN A 51 4.95 -12.35 39.94
CA ASN A 51 3.94 -12.96 39.09
C ASN A 51 2.49 -12.67 39.54
N PHE A 52 2.21 -11.41 39.86
CA PHE A 52 0.86 -10.97 40.20
C PHE A 52 -0.11 -11.01 39.00
N ARG A 53 -1.41 -11.03 39.32
CA ARG A 53 -2.51 -10.73 38.40
C ARG A 53 -3.37 -9.59 38.97
N ALA A 54 -4.18 -8.97 38.12
CA ALA A 54 -5.12 -7.91 38.48
C ALA A 54 -6.41 -8.07 37.68
N GLU A 55 -7.53 -7.59 38.23
CA GLU A 55 -8.83 -7.58 37.57
C GLU A 55 -9.05 -6.33 36.68
N ASN A 56 -8.28 -5.27 36.93
CA ASN A 56 -8.39 -3.99 36.24
C ASN A 56 -7.04 -3.25 36.18
N ILE A 57 -6.95 -2.22 35.33
CA ILE A 57 -5.72 -1.45 35.10
C ILE A 57 -5.22 -0.67 36.32
N PHE A 58 -6.11 -0.20 37.19
CA PHE A 58 -5.72 0.53 38.42
C PHE A 58 -4.99 -0.39 39.40
N GLU A 59 -5.51 -1.61 39.59
CA GLU A 59 -4.85 -2.64 40.39
C GLU A 59 -3.54 -3.11 39.76
N LEU A 60 -3.48 -3.25 38.43
CA LEU A 60 -2.26 -3.62 37.71
C LEU A 60 -1.15 -2.57 37.87
N ASN A 61 -1.49 -1.28 37.71
CA ASN A 61 -0.59 -0.15 37.98
C ASN A 61 -0.10 -0.16 39.43
N LYS A 62 -1.02 -0.34 40.39
CA LYS A 62 -0.69 -0.40 41.82
C LYS A 62 0.33 -1.51 42.12
N LYS A 63 0.05 -2.75 41.71
CA LYS A 63 0.95 -3.90 41.95
C LYS A 63 2.29 -3.75 41.22
N CYS A 64 2.31 -3.11 40.05
CA CYS A 64 3.54 -2.74 39.36
C CYS A 64 4.38 -1.75 40.18
N ASN A 65 3.77 -0.68 40.70
CA ASN A 65 4.48 0.32 41.51
C ASN A 65 4.96 -0.26 42.85
N GLU A 66 4.17 -1.14 43.48
CA GLU A 66 4.57 -1.91 44.67
C GLU A 66 5.78 -2.82 44.38
N PHE A 67 5.76 -3.59 43.27
CA PHE A 67 6.90 -4.38 42.83
C PHE A 67 8.15 -3.52 42.54
N LEU A 68 8.00 -2.40 41.81
CA LEU A 68 9.10 -1.51 41.45
C LEU A 68 9.75 -0.89 42.69
N SER A 69 8.94 -0.44 43.65
CA SER A 69 9.41 0.08 44.95
C SER A 69 10.15 -0.99 45.74
N ASN A 70 9.59 -2.20 45.85
CA ASN A 70 10.21 -3.31 46.57
C ASN A 70 11.52 -3.75 45.91
N LEU A 71 11.56 -3.94 44.58
CA LEU A 71 12.77 -4.26 43.82
C LEU A 71 13.86 -3.20 44.00
N SER A 72 13.50 -1.91 43.96
CA SER A 72 14.41 -0.79 44.23
C SER A 72 14.98 -0.84 45.65
N ASN A 73 14.18 -1.22 46.65
CA ASN A 73 14.63 -1.35 48.03
C ASN A 73 15.47 -2.61 48.28
N THR A 74 15.20 -3.69 47.55
CA THR A 74 16.01 -4.92 47.57
C THR A 74 17.37 -4.72 46.92
N ILE A 75 17.45 -4.17 45.70
CA ILE A 75 18.73 -3.98 44.98
C ILE A 75 19.67 -3.02 45.72
N LYS A 76 19.15 -2.05 46.49
CA LYS A 76 19.96 -1.20 47.39
C LYS A 76 20.59 -1.97 48.57
N LYS A 77 19.98 -3.08 49.01
CA LYS A 77 20.50 -3.95 50.09
C LYS A 77 21.44 -5.02 49.52
N ASN A 78 21.04 -5.66 48.42
CA ASN A 78 21.76 -6.73 47.75
C ASN A 78 21.42 -6.72 46.25
N ILE A 79 22.39 -6.42 45.39
CA ILE A 79 22.23 -6.44 43.93
C ILE A 79 22.09 -7.86 43.34
N GLY A 80 22.53 -8.90 44.03
CA GLY A 80 22.61 -10.24 43.46
C GLY A 80 23.53 -10.28 42.24
N GLN A 81 23.04 -10.82 41.12
CA GLN A 81 23.77 -10.91 39.84
C GLN A 81 23.23 -9.94 38.77
N PHE A 82 22.48 -8.89 39.16
CA PHE A 82 22.14 -7.81 38.24
C PHE A 82 23.39 -7.03 37.80
N ASP A 83 23.33 -6.41 36.61
CA ASP A 83 24.36 -5.50 36.14
C ASP A 83 24.53 -4.30 37.11
N PRO A 84 25.75 -4.03 37.63
CA PRO A 84 26.03 -2.89 38.51
C PRO A 84 25.56 -1.52 37.98
N ARG A 85 25.44 -1.36 36.66
CA ARG A 85 24.89 -0.15 36.03
C ARG A 85 23.45 0.15 36.46
N ILE A 86 22.68 -0.85 36.91
CA ILE A 86 21.24 -0.74 37.22
C ILE A 86 20.93 -0.02 38.55
N ILE A 87 21.87 0.02 39.50
CA ILE A 87 21.67 0.69 40.80
C ILE A 87 21.30 2.16 40.60
N ASN A 88 21.97 2.84 39.67
CA ASN A 88 21.72 4.24 39.34
C ASN A 88 20.34 4.45 38.70
N SER A 89 19.84 3.47 37.96
CA SER A 89 18.54 3.49 37.30
C SER A 89 17.37 3.41 38.29
N LEU A 90 17.57 2.71 39.41
CA LEU A 90 16.54 2.41 40.42
C LEU A 90 16.46 3.41 41.58
N GLY A 91 17.17 4.54 41.50
CA GLY A 91 17.06 5.62 42.49
C GLY A 91 15.68 6.29 42.50
N GLN A 92 15.24 6.77 43.67
CA GLN A 92 13.89 7.37 43.89
C GLN A 92 13.55 8.59 43.01
N ARG A 93 14.54 9.23 42.37
CA ARG A 93 14.30 10.32 41.40
C ARG A 93 14.07 9.84 39.96
N ASN A 94 14.44 8.61 39.66
CA ASN A 94 14.43 8.02 38.32
C ASN A 94 13.26 7.03 38.15
N LEU A 95 12.92 6.33 39.23
CA LEU A 95 11.80 5.40 39.31
C LEU A 95 10.51 6.18 39.63
N VAL A 96 9.86 6.69 38.59
CA VAL A 96 8.56 7.38 38.69
C VAL A 96 7.42 6.39 38.50
N ASP A 97 6.40 6.47 39.34
CA ASP A 97 5.23 5.60 39.32
C ASP A 97 4.52 5.54 37.95
N VAL A 98 4.04 4.35 37.63
CA VAL A 98 3.20 4.04 36.46
C VAL A 98 1.79 4.57 36.69
N THR A 99 1.21 5.22 35.66
CA THR A 99 -0.12 5.85 35.68
C THR A 99 -0.89 5.58 34.38
N GLU A 100 -2.23 5.61 34.41
CA GLU A 100 -3.08 5.37 33.23
C GLU A 100 -2.76 6.30 32.04
N ASN A 101 -2.46 7.57 32.31
CA ASN A 101 -2.18 8.58 31.27
C ASN A 101 -0.86 8.35 30.51
N ASP A 102 -0.02 7.42 30.97
CA ASP A 102 1.27 7.11 30.35
C ASP A 102 1.19 5.94 29.34
N TYR A 103 0.01 5.39 29.05
CA TYR A 103 -0.18 4.31 28.07
C TYR A 103 -0.23 4.79 26.60
N LEU A 104 0.07 3.86 25.67
CA LEU A 104 -0.09 4.06 24.23
C LEU A 104 -0.60 2.76 23.58
N LYS A 105 -1.55 2.88 22.63
CA LYS A 105 -2.03 1.76 21.81
C LYS A 105 -1.37 1.82 20.42
N ILE A 106 -0.73 0.74 20.04
CA ILE A 106 -0.21 0.50 18.69
C ILE A 106 -0.91 -0.74 18.13
N THR A 107 -1.34 -0.70 16.87
CA THR A 107 -1.85 -1.88 16.17
C THR A 107 -1.08 -2.15 14.89
N PHE A 108 -0.95 -3.42 14.55
CA PHE A 108 -0.22 -3.95 13.40
C PHE A 108 -1.20 -4.76 12.55
N GLN A 109 -1.25 -4.47 11.25
CA GLN A 109 -2.09 -5.13 10.25
C GLN A 109 -1.25 -5.34 8.99
N LYS A 110 -1.27 -6.52 8.34
CA LYS A 110 -0.56 -6.66 7.06
C LYS A 110 -1.26 -5.88 5.95
N GLU A 111 -0.48 -5.42 4.97
CA GLU A 111 -1.02 -4.85 3.74
C GLU A 111 -1.95 -5.85 3.02
N ASN A 112 -2.98 -5.33 2.34
CA ASN A 112 -4.07 -6.10 1.73
C ASN A 112 -4.85 -7.02 2.71
N ASN A 113 -4.70 -6.79 4.02
CA ASN A 113 -5.31 -7.59 5.10
C ASN A 113 -4.94 -9.09 5.04
N LEU A 114 -3.72 -9.41 4.60
CA LEU A 114 -3.19 -10.78 4.58
C LEU A 114 -3.02 -11.33 6.00
N PRO A 115 -3.32 -12.61 6.27
CA PRO A 115 -3.20 -13.18 7.61
C PRO A 115 -1.76 -13.11 8.14
N PHE A 116 -1.60 -12.84 9.43
CA PHE A 116 -0.34 -13.09 10.13
C PHE A 116 -0.07 -14.61 10.20
N SER A 117 1.20 -14.99 10.12
CA SER A 117 1.61 -16.40 10.32
C SER A 117 1.63 -16.78 11.80
N ASP A 118 1.51 -18.08 12.10
CA ASP A 118 1.61 -18.57 13.48
C ASP A 118 2.96 -18.18 14.13
N GLU A 119 4.04 -18.13 13.34
CA GLU A 119 5.37 -17.72 13.79
C GLU A 119 5.43 -16.22 14.16
N GLU A 120 4.83 -15.35 13.35
CA GLU A 120 4.70 -13.91 13.66
C GLU A 120 3.83 -13.67 14.91
N ILE A 121 2.71 -14.39 15.02
CA ILE A 121 1.80 -14.30 16.17
C ILE A 121 2.53 -14.76 17.45
N GLN A 122 3.22 -15.90 17.43
CA GLN A 122 3.98 -16.38 18.59
C GLN A 122 5.17 -15.47 18.91
N THR A 123 5.87 -14.93 17.90
CA THR A 123 6.95 -13.95 18.11
C THR A 123 6.43 -12.72 18.83
N PHE A 124 5.33 -12.12 18.36
CA PHE A 124 4.69 -10.96 19.00
C PHE A 124 4.22 -11.26 20.44
N LEU A 125 3.54 -12.39 20.65
CA LEU A 125 2.96 -12.75 21.94
C LEU A 125 3.98 -13.16 23.01
N ASN A 126 5.19 -13.61 22.60
CA ASN A 126 6.23 -14.04 23.55
C ASN A 126 7.36 -13.00 23.77
N ASN A 127 7.59 -12.06 22.85
CA ASN A 127 8.65 -11.04 22.93
C ASN A 127 8.69 -10.29 24.30
N PRO A 128 9.83 -10.22 25.00
CA PRO A 128 9.96 -9.43 26.23
C PRO A 128 10.07 -7.92 25.92
N SER A 129 9.00 -7.17 26.23
CA SER A 129 8.97 -5.72 26.04
C SER A 129 9.96 -5.00 26.96
N ARG A 130 10.36 -3.79 26.58
CA ARG A 130 11.14 -2.88 27.43
C ARG A 130 10.26 -2.04 28.36
N SER A 131 8.94 -2.11 28.22
CA SER A 131 7.96 -1.51 29.15
C SER A 131 7.86 -2.29 30.45
N PHE A 132 7.56 -1.60 31.56
CA PHE A 132 7.20 -2.24 32.81
C PHE A 132 5.82 -2.93 32.78
N LEU A 133 4.91 -2.50 31.89
CA LEU A 133 3.61 -3.15 31.68
C LEU A 133 3.22 -3.09 30.19
N ASP A 134 3.00 -4.25 29.58
CA ASP A 134 2.29 -4.36 28.30
C ASP A 134 1.09 -5.31 28.40
N LEU A 135 0.13 -5.07 27.50
CA LEU A 135 -1.02 -5.90 27.19
C LEU A 135 -0.92 -6.22 25.69
N ARG A 136 -0.99 -7.50 25.35
CA ARG A 136 -0.91 -8.00 23.97
C ARG A 136 -2.09 -8.88 23.62
N GLN A 137 -2.68 -8.60 22.46
CA GLN A 137 -3.83 -9.32 21.96
C GLN A 137 -3.69 -9.55 20.46
N TYR A 138 -4.10 -10.74 20.00
CA TYR A 138 -4.37 -11.02 18.60
C TYR A 138 -5.89 -11.10 18.39
N SER A 139 -6.42 -10.36 17.42
CA SER A 139 -7.82 -10.45 17.00
C SER A 139 -7.89 -11.15 15.64
N ALA A 140 -8.30 -12.41 15.64
CA ALA A 140 -8.49 -13.19 14.40
C ALA A 140 -9.61 -12.63 13.51
N GLU A 141 -10.64 -12.00 14.10
CA GLU A 141 -11.75 -11.36 13.37
C GLU A 141 -11.29 -10.12 12.58
N LYS A 142 -10.35 -9.36 13.13
CA LYS A 142 -9.81 -8.13 12.53
C LYS A 142 -8.46 -8.34 11.83
N ASN A 143 -7.88 -9.53 11.96
CA ASN A 143 -6.51 -9.86 11.57
C ASN A 143 -5.50 -8.78 12.04
N GLU A 144 -5.59 -8.46 13.34
CA GLU A 144 -4.91 -7.32 13.94
C GLU A 144 -4.17 -7.74 15.23
N LEU A 145 -2.88 -7.42 15.30
CA LEU A 145 -2.10 -7.53 16.53
C LEU A 145 -2.15 -6.19 17.26
N THR A 146 -2.62 -6.18 18.50
CA THR A 146 -2.75 -4.99 19.35
C THR A 146 -1.73 -5.04 20.48
N LEU A 147 -0.93 -3.99 20.60
CA LEU A 147 0.04 -3.76 21.67
C LEU A 147 -0.34 -2.49 22.44
N ILE A 148 -0.72 -2.64 23.70
CA ILE A 148 -1.00 -1.52 24.61
C ILE A 148 0.05 -1.56 25.71
N TYR A 149 0.91 -0.54 25.79
CA TYR A 149 2.03 -0.53 26.74
C TYR A 149 2.13 0.80 27.47
N ASN A 150 2.63 0.75 28.70
CA ASN A 150 3.01 1.97 29.38
C ASN A 150 4.34 2.50 28.81
N ARG A 151 4.40 3.81 28.57
CA ARG A 151 5.60 4.48 28.04
C ARG A 151 6.78 4.46 29.01
N ARG A 152 6.58 4.11 30.28
CA ARG A 152 7.65 3.87 31.26
C ARG A 152 8.31 2.51 31.01
N GLY A 153 9.63 2.54 30.85
CA GLY A 153 10.42 1.36 30.56
C GLY A 153 11.91 1.57 30.80
N ILE A 154 12.69 0.54 30.49
CA ILE A 154 14.12 0.45 30.78
C ILE A 154 14.95 0.20 29.50
N TYR A 155 16.09 0.88 29.37
CA TYR A 155 16.92 0.86 28.17
C TYR A 155 18.42 0.89 28.49
N ASP A 156 19.22 0.21 27.67
CA ASP A 156 20.68 0.20 27.75
C ASP A 156 21.30 1.24 26.81
N GLU A 157 21.84 2.32 27.37
CA GLU A 157 22.57 3.40 26.68
C GLU A 157 24.10 3.14 26.64
N GLY A 158 24.54 1.89 26.85
CA GLY A 158 25.94 1.46 26.92
C GLY A 158 26.61 1.91 28.22
N SER A 159 26.82 3.22 28.36
CA SER A 159 27.44 3.87 29.52
C SER A 159 26.68 3.64 30.84
N ARG A 160 25.36 3.44 30.77
CA ARG A 160 24.43 3.23 31.87
C ARG A 160 23.17 2.51 31.38
N ILE A 161 22.45 1.90 32.31
CA ILE A 161 21.05 1.50 32.12
C ILE A 161 20.18 2.68 32.58
N ALA A 162 19.13 3.03 31.84
CA ALA A 162 18.26 4.16 32.11
C ALA A 162 16.79 3.73 32.21
N VAL A 163 16.07 4.27 33.19
CA VAL A 163 14.60 4.19 33.28
C VAL A 163 14.05 5.51 32.73
N LEU A 164 13.20 5.42 31.70
CA LEU A 164 12.78 6.55 30.88
C LEU A 164 11.30 6.45 30.49
N LYS A 165 10.73 7.58 30.04
CA LYS A 165 9.43 7.63 29.36
C LYS A 165 9.65 7.75 27.86
N SER A 166 9.18 6.78 27.07
CA SER A 166 9.31 6.81 25.62
C SER A 166 8.50 7.95 24.99
N LYS A 167 8.94 8.45 23.83
CA LYS A 167 8.09 9.29 22.99
C LYS A 167 6.92 8.48 22.43
N ASP A 168 5.82 9.16 22.13
CA ASP A 168 4.65 8.60 21.44
C ASP A 168 4.74 8.77 19.91
N THR A 169 5.95 8.93 19.38
CA THR A 169 6.22 8.97 17.94
C THR A 169 6.25 7.57 17.33
N LEU A 170 5.96 7.49 16.03
CA LEU A 170 6.30 6.36 15.17
C LEU A 170 7.55 6.77 14.38
N THR A 171 8.69 6.16 14.70
CA THR A 171 10.04 6.56 14.24
C THR A 171 10.97 5.35 14.25
N PHE A 172 10.70 4.35 13.39
CA PHE A 172 11.25 3.00 13.58
C PHE A 172 12.79 2.93 13.61
N ARG A 173 13.47 3.61 12.67
CA ARG A 173 14.94 3.64 12.62
C ARG A 173 15.54 4.43 13.78
N GLU A 174 14.94 5.55 14.16
CA GLU A 174 15.44 6.44 15.22
C GLU A 174 15.23 5.84 16.62
N ASN A 175 14.30 4.89 16.79
CA ASN A 175 14.06 4.21 18.06
C ASN A 175 15.26 3.38 18.57
N PHE A 176 16.32 3.21 17.77
CA PHE A 176 17.61 2.62 18.15
C PHE A 176 18.72 3.67 18.44
N LYS A 177 18.42 4.98 18.33
CA LYS A 177 19.30 6.08 18.74
C LYS A 177 19.16 6.31 20.25
N ASP A 178 18.69 7.49 20.67
CA ASP A 178 18.58 7.88 22.07
C ASP A 178 17.19 7.64 22.65
N ALA A 179 17.10 6.89 23.75
CA ALA A 179 15.82 6.51 24.38
C ALA A 179 15.05 7.68 25.02
N LYS A 180 15.73 8.80 25.30
CA LYS A 180 15.10 10.05 25.76
C LYS A 180 14.21 10.67 24.68
N ASP A 181 14.63 10.59 23.43
CA ASP A 181 14.07 11.36 22.33
C ASP A 181 13.33 10.56 21.27
N ASN A 182 13.20 9.24 21.47
CA ASN A 182 12.54 8.30 20.56
C ASN A 182 11.64 7.29 21.29
N ASN A 183 10.96 6.41 20.54
CA ASN A 183 10.08 5.38 21.09
C ASN A 183 10.80 4.03 21.28
N PHE A 184 11.73 4.01 22.24
CA PHE A 184 12.63 2.87 22.48
C PHE A 184 11.97 1.54 22.86
N ILE A 185 10.68 1.54 23.23
CA ILE A 185 9.92 0.33 23.56
C ILE A 185 9.47 -0.36 22.26
N LEU A 186 8.93 0.40 21.31
CA LEU A 186 8.40 -0.11 20.05
C LEU A 186 9.48 -0.79 19.17
N SER A 187 10.74 -0.33 19.25
CA SER A 187 11.87 -0.99 18.56
C SER A 187 12.12 -2.44 18.98
N GLY A 188 11.65 -2.87 20.15
CA GLY A 188 11.74 -4.29 20.56
C GLY A 188 10.86 -5.19 19.71
N PHE A 189 9.63 -4.77 19.42
CA PHE A 189 8.68 -5.53 18.58
C PHE A 189 9.04 -5.44 17.10
N VAL A 190 9.43 -4.24 16.65
CA VAL A 190 9.79 -3.97 15.26
C VAL A 190 11.07 -4.71 14.84
N TYR A 191 12.03 -4.89 15.75
CA TYR A 191 13.22 -5.71 15.51
C TYR A 191 12.89 -7.20 15.29
N GLU A 192 12.05 -7.82 16.14
CA GLU A 192 11.74 -9.25 15.98
C GLU A 192 10.91 -9.55 14.72
N PHE A 193 10.07 -8.61 14.26
CA PHE A 193 9.43 -8.71 12.95
C PHE A 193 10.41 -8.50 11.78
N ALA A 194 11.40 -7.61 11.93
CA ALA A 194 12.46 -7.45 10.93
C ALA A 194 13.36 -8.70 10.82
N ASN A 195 13.58 -9.44 11.92
CA ASN A 195 14.22 -10.76 11.90
C ASN A 195 13.43 -11.80 11.07
N LEU A 196 12.10 -11.64 10.96
CA LEU A 196 11.22 -12.44 10.11
C LEU A 196 11.11 -11.90 8.67
N GLY A 197 11.83 -10.82 8.32
CA GLY A 197 11.83 -10.22 6.99
C GLY A 197 10.62 -9.33 6.66
N GLU A 198 9.87 -8.87 7.66
CA GLU A 198 8.70 -8.00 7.44
C GLU A 198 9.08 -6.50 7.43
N ASP A 199 8.86 -5.86 6.29
CA ASP A 199 8.97 -4.39 6.12
C ASP A 199 7.82 -3.65 6.81
N PHE A 200 8.00 -2.35 7.06
CA PHE A 200 7.08 -1.52 7.83
C PHE A 200 6.56 -0.29 7.08
N LYS A 201 5.25 -0.05 7.16
CA LYS A 201 4.59 1.18 6.70
C LYS A 201 3.85 1.86 7.84
N TYR A 202 3.97 3.19 7.95
CA TYR A 202 3.21 3.98 8.92
C TYR A 202 2.93 5.38 8.41
N SER A 203 1.91 6.05 8.94
CA SER A 203 1.64 7.46 8.67
C SER A 203 1.96 8.36 9.87
N PHE A 204 2.31 9.61 9.57
CA PHE A 204 2.62 10.65 10.56
C PHE A 204 2.24 12.03 10.02
N PHE A 205 1.79 12.93 10.90
CA PHE A 205 1.37 14.28 10.51
C PHE A 205 2.52 15.29 10.62
N VAL A 206 2.63 16.16 9.62
CA VAL A 206 3.59 17.28 9.57
C VAL A 206 2.80 18.58 9.36
N GLY A 207 2.32 19.17 10.45
CA GLY A 207 1.30 20.21 10.39
C GLY A 207 -0.07 19.58 10.12
N GLU A 208 -0.72 19.97 9.03
CA GLU A 208 -1.99 19.36 8.57
C GLU A 208 -1.78 18.23 7.55
N ASP A 209 -0.58 18.13 6.93
CA ASP A 209 -0.25 17.08 5.96
C ASP A 209 -0.06 15.72 6.65
N GLU A 210 -0.82 14.69 6.25
CA GLU A 210 -0.47 13.29 6.53
C GLU A 210 0.60 12.81 5.54
N ARG A 211 1.69 12.23 6.06
CA ARG A 211 2.75 11.61 5.26
C ARG A 211 2.88 10.15 5.61
N GLU A 212 2.95 9.30 4.59
CA GLU A 212 3.34 7.90 4.77
C GLU A 212 4.87 7.78 4.75
N ASN A 213 5.41 6.87 5.56
CA ASN A 213 6.79 6.44 5.53
C ASN A 213 6.85 4.92 5.40
N ILE A 214 7.84 4.42 4.66
CA ILE A 214 8.15 3.00 4.50
C ILE A 214 9.59 2.80 4.95
N ILE A 215 9.82 1.80 5.81
CA ILE A 215 11.14 1.42 6.34
C ILE A 215 11.29 -0.09 6.13
N THR A 216 12.43 -0.52 5.60
CA THR A 216 12.66 -1.94 5.33
C THR A 216 13.12 -2.71 6.57
N ALA A 217 12.96 -4.03 6.56
CA ALA A 217 13.55 -4.90 7.58
C ALA A 217 15.08 -4.69 7.69
N GLU A 218 15.78 -4.56 6.56
CA GLU A 218 17.22 -4.33 6.50
C GLU A 218 17.65 -2.99 7.15
N GLU A 219 16.88 -1.91 6.99
CA GLU A 219 17.16 -0.64 7.68
C GLU A 219 16.98 -0.74 9.21
N ILE A 220 16.05 -1.56 9.68
CA ILE A 220 15.81 -1.81 11.11
C ILE A 220 16.96 -2.62 11.73
N LEU A 221 17.42 -3.66 11.03
CA LEU A 221 18.56 -4.48 11.45
C LEU A 221 19.85 -3.65 11.48
N ASN A 222 20.15 -2.93 10.41
CA ASN A 222 21.31 -2.03 10.37
C ASN A 222 21.27 -0.97 11.50
N ALA A 223 20.11 -0.35 11.77
CA ALA A 223 20.00 0.63 12.87
C ALA A 223 20.13 0.01 14.28
N LYS A 224 19.82 -1.28 14.42
CA LYS A 224 20.04 -2.05 15.65
C LYS A 224 21.52 -2.39 15.84
N ASP A 225 22.26 -2.65 14.78
CA ASP A 225 23.69 -2.96 14.84
C ASP A 225 24.54 -1.68 14.95
N GLU A 226 24.18 -0.61 14.23
CA GLU A 226 24.65 0.78 14.47
C GLU A 226 24.55 1.17 15.96
N ARG A 227 23.58 0.61 16.70
CA ARG A 227 23.45 0.82 18.15
C ARG A 227 24.34 -0.09 18.98
N LEU A 228 24.51 -1.36 18.62
CA LEU A 228 25.40 -2.27 19.33
C LEU A 228 26.84 -1.76 19.30
N ASP A 229 27.33 -1.39 18.11
CA ASP A 229 28.67 -0.83 17.90
C ASP A 229 28.88 0.44 18.71
N ARG A 230 27.91 1.37 18.70
CA ARG A 230 27.95 2.59 19.53
C ARG A 230 27.97 2.26 21.03
N ASN A 231 27.15 1.30 21.48
CA ASN A 231 27.13 0.90 22.89
C ASN A 231 28.46 0.27 23.30
N GLU A 232 29.09 -0.57 22.47
CA GLU A 232 30.39 -1.18 22.74
C GLU A 232 31.54 -0.17 22.71
N ALA A 233 31.54 0.76 21.75
CA ALA A 233 32.48 1.88 21.71
C ALA A 233 32.38 2.77 22.97
N ILE A 234 31.15 3.02 23.46
CA ILE A 234 30.91 3.77 24.70
C ILE A 234 31.37 2.97 25.93
N ILE A 235 31.14 1.66 25.98
CA ILE A 235 31.57 0.78 27.09
C ILE A 235 33.10 0.69 27.15
N THR A 236 33.77 0.49 26.02
CA THR A 236 35.24 0.42 25.93
C THR A 236 35.90 1.76 26.23
N GLN A 237 35.37 2.88 25.70
CA GLN A 237 35.83 4.22 26.06
C GLN A 237 35.67 4.49 27.57
N LYS A 238 34.52 4.11 28.16
CA LYS A 238 34.29 4.27 29.60
C LYS A 238 35.20 3.37 30.44
N ALA A 239 35.44 2.14 30.03
CA ALA A 239 36.40 1.25 30.70
C ALA A 239 37.81 1.84 30.68
N ALA A 240 38.25 2.42 29.57
CA ALA A 240 39.53 3.14 29.48
C ALA A 240 39.57 4.39 30.41
N GLN A 241 38.47 5.15 30.48
CA GLN A 241 38.36 6.29 31.40
C GLN A 241 38.36 5.87 32.89
N ASP A 242 37.69 4.77 33.23
CA ASP A 242 37.65 4.22 34.59
C ASP A 242 39.01 3.61 34.98
N ILE A 243 39.71 2.94 34.05
CA ILE A 243 41.09 2.48 34.23
C ILE A 243 42.02 3.67 34.50
N ALA A 244 42.07 4.67 33.60
CA ALA A 244 42.90 5.86 33.77
C ALA A 244 42.55 6.63 35.06
N SER A 245 41.25 6.72 35.42
CA SER A 245 40.81 7.31 36.67
C SER A 245 41.24 6.49 37.90
N SER A 246 41.29 5.16 37.79
CA SER A 246 41.79 4.27 38.83
C SER A 246 43.31 4.34 38.99
N GLU A 247 44.06 4.51 37.89
CA GLU A 247 45.50 4.72 37.89
C GLU A 247 45.84 6.08 38.50
N ILE A 248 45.15 7.16 38.09
CA ILE A 248 45.29 8.49 38.72
C ILE A 248 44.91 8.45 40.22
N ARG A 249 44.01 7.56 40.65
CA ARG A 249 43.69 7.36 42.07
C ARG A 249 44.76 6.56 42.81
N LYS A 250 45.24 5.44 42.25
CA LYS A 250 46.36 4.65 42.78
C LYS A 250 47.61 5.50 42.91
N GLU A 251 47.98 6.21 41.86
CA GLU A 251 49.12 7.12 41.84
C GLU A 251 48.95 8.21 42.92
N LYS A 252 47.74 8.75 43.13
CA LYS A 252 47.45 9.68 44.25
C LYS A 252 47.43 9.03 45.64
N GLN A 253 47.31 7.70 45.74
CA GLN A 253 47.45 6.94 46.99
C GLN A 253 48.90 6.51 47.24
N GLU A 254 49.69 6.22 46.21
CA GLU A 254 51.11 5.89 46.28
C GLU A 254 51.96 7.15 46.53
N ARG A 255 51.57 8.29 45.94
CA ARG A 255 52.08 9.63 46.27
C ARG A 255 51.69 10.11 47.67
N ARG A 256 50.69 9.48 48.32
CA ARG A 256 50.48 9.65 49.76
C ARG A 256 51.42 8.69 50.47
N GLN A 257 52.50 9.23 51.05
CA GLN A 257 53.24 8.54 52.09
C GLN A 257 52.30 8.31 53.28
N SER A 258 51.65 7.16 53.30
CA SER A 258 51.03 6.62 54.51
C SER A 258 52.15 6.12 55.41
N LEU A 259 52.16 6.55 56.67
CA LEU A 259 52.88 5.84 57.71
C LEU A 259 52.41 4.37 57.73
N GLY A 260 53.28 3.48 58.19
CA GLY A 260 52.91 2.08 58.41
C GLY A 260 51.70 1.97 59.34
N TYR A 261 50.92 0.90 59.20
CA TYR A 261 49.76 0.65 60.05
C TYR A 261 50.24 0.44 61.49
N ASP A 262 50.00 1.43 62.36
CA ASP A 262 50.61 1.47 63.69
C ASP A 262 50.00 0.40 64.60
N SER A 263 50.79 -0.64 64.89
CA SER A 263 50.33 -1.85 65.59
C SER A 263 49.90 -1.61 67.04
N THR A 264 50.24 -0.44 67.59
CA THR A 264 49.94 -0.01 68.97
C THR A 264 48.44 0.12 69.26
N SER A 265 47.59 0.30 68.24
CA SER A 265 46.13 0.39 68.43
C SER A 265 45.47 -0.92 68.90
N GLY A 266 46.15 -2.07 68.76
CA GLY A 266 45.65 -3.36 69.22
C GLY A 266 45.96 -3.66 70.70
N GLU A 267 47.10 -3.20 71.21
CA GLU A 267 47.61 -3.58 72.54
C GLU A 267 47.10 -2.65 73.66
N ILE A 268 46.91 -1.36 73.38
CA ILE A 268 46.41 -0.37 74.35
C ILE A 268 44.99 -0.71 74.85
N LEU A 269 44.19 -1.43 74.07
CA LEU A 269 42.87 -1.92 74.47
C LEU A 269 42.89 -3.24 75.27
N ALA A 270 44.04 -3.93 75.36
CA ALA A 270 44.22 -5.13 76.16
C ALA A 270 44.65 -4.81 77.60
N GLU A 271 45.56 -3.86 77.80
CA GLU A 271 46.12 -3.53 79.11
C GLU A 271 45.15 -2.72 80.01
N ALA A 272 44.15 -2.06 79.43
CA ALA A 272 43.17 -1.22 80.15
C ALA A 272 42.15 -1.99 81.03
N SER A 273 42.41 -3.26 81.35
CA SER A 273 41.47 -4.19 82.01
C SER A 273 41.96 -4.78 83.35
N THR A 274 42.74 -4.02 84.13
CA THR A 274 43.11 -4.39 85.51
C THR A 274 42.42 -3.51 86.56
N GLU A 275 41.55 -4.11 87.38
CA GLU A 275 40.80 -3.39 88.42
C GLU A 275 41.69 -2.95 89.59
N ILE A 276 41.77 -1.64 89.85
CA ILE A 276 42.28 -1.12 91.13
C ILE A 276 41.08 -0.65 91.97
N ARG A 277 40.64 -1.49 92.90
CA ARG A 277 39.61 -1.13 93.90
C ARG A 277 40.20 -0.20 94.96
N ILE A 278 39.59 0.98 95.13
CA ILE A 278 39.81 1.85 96.30
C ILE A 278 38.44 2.14 96.92
N ASN A 279 38.26 1.75 98.19
CA ASN A 279 37.04 2.03 98.95
C ASN A 279 37.05 3.48 99.47
N PRO A 280 36.03 4.31 99.17
CA PRO A 280 35.83 5.57 99.87
C PRO A 280 35.08 5.33 101.20
N VAL A 281 35.80 5.36 102.32
CA VAL A 281 35.15 5.45 103.65
C VAL A 281 34.63 6.88 103.84
N LYS A 282 33.33 7.02 104.10
CA LYS A 282 32.76 8.27 104.62
C LYS A 282 32.75 8.22 106.15
N GLU A 283 33.35 9.22 106.79
CA GLU A 283 33.34 9.36 108.25
C GLU A 283 32.06 10.03 108.75
N ASN A 284 31.60 9.62 109.93
CA ASN A 284 30.45 10.22 110.62
C ASN A 284 30.92 11.32 111.58
N ILE A 285 30.72 12.60 111.24
CA ILE A 285 30.85 13.71 112.20
C ILE A 285 29.70 14.72 112.01
N GLU A 286 28.47 14.32 112.35
CA GLU A 286 27.34 15.25 112.44
C GLU A 286 26.20 14.72 113.36
N THR A 287 26.51 14.41 114.63
CA THR A 287 25.46 13.98 115.62
C THR A 287 25.81 14.14 117.10
N ILE A 288 26.71 15.07 117.49
CA ILE A 288 26.98 15.39 118.91
C ILE A 288 27.02 16.91 119.12
N ASN A 289 25.85 17.57 119.19
CA ASN A 289 25.74 18.94 119.73
C ASN A 289 24.32 19.41 120.15
N GLU A 290 23.31 18.53 120.23
CA GLU A 290 21.92 18.92 120.57
C GLU A 290 21.41 18.40 121.94
N ASN A 291 22.29 17.97 122.84
CA ASN A 291 21.89 17.37 124.14
C ASN A 291 22.32 18.16 125.40
N ILE A 292 22.74 19.43 125.24
CA ILE A 292 23.06 20.33 126.37
C ILE A 292 22.51 21.74 126.12
N ASN A 293 21.19 21.94 126.31
CA ASN A 293 20.61 23.19 126.80
C ASN A 293 19.11 23.00 127.11
N ASN A 294 18.64 23.63 128.20
CA ASN A 294 17.31 23.44 128.83
C ASN A 294 17.12 22.00 129.36
N SER A 295 16.83 21.74 130.63
CA SER A 295 16.46 22.57 131.80
C SER A 295 16.71 21.71 133.06
N ILE A 296 17.28 22.14 134.20
CA ILE A 296 17.02 23.30 135.07
C ILE A 296 15.57 23.37 135.59
N ASN A 297 15.41 23.23 136.92
CA ASN A 297 14.19 23.36 137.74
C ASN A 297 13.18 22.20 137.78
N SER A 298 13.39 21.25 138.70
CA SER A 298 12.41 21.04 139.79
C SER A 298 13.00 20.36 141.04
N ASN A 299 13.14 21.16 142.09
CA ASN A 299 13.00 20.86 143.53
C ASN A 299 13.43 19.49 144.14
N GLN A 300 14.40 19.62 145.07
CA GLN A 300 14.28 19.21 146.48
C GLN A 300 13.71 17.82 146.82
N ASN A 301 14.54 17.01 147.49
CA ASN A 301 14.15 16.45 148.79
C ASN A 301 15.36 16.43 149.72
N ASN A 302 15.17 16.85 150.98
CA ASN A 302 16.24 17.15 151.92
C ASN A 302 15.90 16.58 153.30
N SER A 303 16.81 15.82 153.91
CA SER A 303 16.79 15.44 155.34
C SER A 303 18.17 14.88 155.67
N ILE A 304 19.12 15.62 156.25
CA ILE A 304 19.14 16.35 157.53
C ILE A 304 19.05 15.39 158.73
N ASN A 305 20.22 15.14 159.34
CA ASN A 305 20.54 14.73 160.72
C ASN A 305 21.71 13.73 160.73
N ASN A 306 22.73 13.85 161.59
CA ASN A 306 23.11 14.98 162.44
C ASN A 306 24.58 14.80 162.89
N SER A 307 25.35 15.89 163.05
CA SER A 307 26.50 16.07 163.99
C SER A 307 27.59 17.05 163.52
N ASN A 308 28.27 17.66 164.49
CA ASN A 308 29.65 18.18 164.44
C ASN A 308 29.94 19.32 163.45
N ASN A 309 29.34 20.47 163.76
CA ASN A 309 29.54 21.78 163.14
C ASN A 309 30.94 22.41 163.41
N VAL A 310 32.01 21.63 163.23
CA VAL A 310 33.42 22.01 163.52
C VAL A 310 34.35 21.70 162.34
N ASN A 311 34.06 20.67 161.52
CA ASN A 311 34.90 20.34 160.36
C ASN A 311 34.76 21.37 159.22
N LYS A 312 33.56 21.94 159.04
CA LYS A 312 33.25 22.87 157.93
C LYS A 312 34.18 24.08 157.84
N THR A 313 34.65 24.61 158.97
CA THR A 313 35.60 25.72 159.01
C THR A 313 37.02 25.33 158.59
N LYS A 314 37.35 24.03 158.54
CA LYS A 314 38.62 23.53 158.03
C LYS A 314 38.53 23.15 156.55
N GLU A 315 37.47 22.46 156.17
CA GLU A 315 37.15 22.11 154.76
C GLU A 315 37.04 23.37 153.89
N ALA A 316 36.43 24.45 154.41
CA ALA A 316 36.35 25.74 153.72
C ALA A 316 37.71 26.45 153.53
N LEU A 317 38.72 26.16 154.37
CA LEU A 317 40.08 26.68 154.19
C LEU A 317 40.85 25.87 153.12
N GLU A 318 40.69 24.55 153.11
CA GLU A 318 41.31 23.68 152.10
C GLU A 318 40.75 23.98 150.69
N GLN A 319 39.42 24.15 150.55
CA GLN A 319 38.78 24.60 149.30
C GLN A 319 39.25 26.00 148.84
N MET A 320 39.55 26.90 149.77
CA MET A 320 40.04 28.25 149.45
C MET A 320 41.49 28.25 148.95
N VAL A 321 42.30 27.25 149.34
CA VAL A 321 43.65 27.02 148.80
C VAL A 321 43.58 26.37 147.42
N GLU A 322 42.71 25.37 147.25
CA GLU A 322 42.53 24.66 145.97
C GLU A 322 42.05 25.61 144.85
N GLN A 323 41.05 26.45 145.13
CA GLN A 323 40.60 27.52 144.22
C GLN A 323 41.70 28.54 143.87
N ALA A 324 42.65 28.78 144.77
CA ALA A 324 43.78 29.68 144.52
C ALA A 324 44.85 29.05 143.59
N ILE A 325 44.96 27.72 143.59
CA ILE A 325 45.82 26.95 142.67
C ILE A 325 45.20 26.93 141.27
N ASP A 326 43.92 26.55 141.15
CA ASP A 326 43.19 26.54 139.87
C ASP A 326 43.23 27.91 139.17
N PHE A 327 43.01 28.98 139.94
CA PHE A 327 43.10 30.35 139.42
C PHE A 327 44.51 30.73 138.96
N TYR A 328 45.56 30.15 139.55
CA TYR A 328 46.94 30.37 139.10
C TYR A 328 47.23 29.58 137.81
N GLU A 329 46.79 28.33 137.68
CA GLU A 329 46.97 27.54 136.46
C GLU A 329 46.24 28.15 135.26
N GLN A 330 44.97 28.52 135.42
CA GLN A 330 44.20 29.21 134.37
C GLN A 330 44.89 30.51 133.93
N LYS A 331 45.50 31.23 134.86
CA LYS A 331 46.24 32.47 134.59
C LYS A 331 47.56 32.24 133.86
N GLU A 332 48.27 31.13 134.09
CA GLU A 332 49.43 30.76 133.26
C GLU A 332 49.02 30.26 131.87
N ILE A 333 47.93 29.50 131.75
CA ILE A 333 47.36 29.09 130.46
C ILE A 333 46.96 30.33 129.63
N GLU A 334 46.30 31.31 130.24
CA GLU A 334 45.91 32.56 129.57
C GLU A 334 47.13 33.42 129.21
N LYS A 335 48.13 33.56 130.10
CA LYS A 335 49.43 34.18 129.77
C LYS A 335 50.11 33.50 128.58
N MET A 336 50.07 32.17 128.52
CA MET A 336 50.66 31.40 127.41
C MET A 336 49.88 31.62 126.10
N ARG A 337 48.54 31.66 126.17
CA ARG A 337 47.68 31.96 125.02
C ARG A 337 47.94 33.38 124.47
N ILE A 338 48.13 34.35 125.35
CA ILE A 338 48.50 35.73 124.97
C ILE A 338 49.90 35.76 124.34
N ARG A 339 50.91 35.10 124.95
CA ARG A 339 52.26 34.96 124.38
C ARG A 339 52.23 34.34 122.98
N LEU A 340 51.50 33.24 122.79
CA LEU A 340 51.37 32.58 121.48
C LEU A 340 50.63 33.43 120.43
N ASN A 341 49.65 34.25 120.84
CA ASN A 341 48.96 35.15 119.92
C ASN A 341 49.87 36.32 119.48
N ASN A 342 50.62 36.91 120.42
CA ASN A 342 51.62 37.94 120.12
C ASN A 342 52.76 37.38 119.26
N ALA A 343 53.26 36.18 119.60
CA ALA A 343 54.25 35.48 118.79
C ALA A 343 53.75 35.21 117.36
N ARG A 344 52.44 34.99 117.17
CA ARG A 344 51.84 34.80 115.84
C ARG A 344 51.73 36.10 115.03
N THR A 345 51.56 37.26 115.66
CA THR A 345 51.66 38.56 114.96
C THR A 345 53.12 38.88 114.64
N ASP A 346 54.02 38.69 115.59
CA ASP A 346 55.44 38.97 115.43
C ASP A 346 56.09 38.02 114.42
N ALA A 347 55.61 36.78 114.30
CA ALA A 347 56.11 35.78 113.35
C ALA A 347 55.91 36.20 111.89
N LYS A 348 54.89 37.01 111.60
CA LYS A 348 54.71 37.59 110.26
C LYS A 348 55.79 38.62 109.97
N LEU A 349 56.05 39.51 110.93
CA LEU A 349 57.10 40.52 110.80
C LEU A 349 58.49 39.86 110.70
N ALA A 350 58.76 38.84 111.51
CA ALA A 350 59.98 38.06 111.45
C ALA A 350 60.14 37.31 110.11
N TYR A 351 59.07 36.73 109.56
CA TYR A 351 59.07 36.16 108.21
C TYR A 351 59.29 37.23 107.12
N GLU A 352 58.70 38.42 107.26
CA GLU A 352 58.91 39.53 106.33
C GLU A 352 60.37 40.03 106.36
N ASP A 353 61.00 40.11 107.54
CA ASP A 353 62.45 40.34 107.68
C ASP A 353 63.28 39.23 107.02
N MET A 354 62.93 37.96 107.25
CA MET A 354 63.61 36.82 106.61
C MET A 354 63.53 36.94 105.08
N MET A 355 62.33 37.18 104.55
CA MET A 355 62.10 37.31 103.11
C MET A 355 62.76 38.56 102.53
N TYR A 356 62.85 39.66 103.28
CA TYR A 356 63.64 40.82 102.89
C TYR A 356 65.14 40.49 102.81
N LYS A 357 65.70 39.74 103.77
CA LYS A 357 67.09 39.26 103.70
C LYS A 357 67.33 38.32 102.50
N ILE A 358 66.42 37.38 102.25
CA ILE A 358 66.50 36.42 101.14
C ILE A 358 66.42 37.14 99.78
N ARG A 359 65.49 38.10 99.62
CA ARG A 359 65.39 38.94 98.41
C ARG A 359 66.63 39.79 98.15
N ASN A 360 67.39 40.13 99.20
CA ASN A 360 68.68 40.82 99.10
C ASN A 360 69.88 39.85 99.02
N GLY A 361 69.66 38.57 98.70
CA GLY A 361 70.72 37.60 98.42
C GLY A 361 71.34 36.89 99.64
N SER A 362 70.80 37.09 100.85
CA SER A 362 71.18 36.26 102.00
C SER A 362 70.60 34.84 101.87
N SER A 363 71.31 33.82 102.34
CA SER A 363 70.75 32.47 102.42
C SER A 363 69.58 32.39 103.41
N ALA A 364 68.71 31.39 103.26
CA ALA A 364 67.62 31.13 104.20
C ALA A 364 68.13 30.89 105.64
N LEU A 365 69.33 30.32 105.80
CA LEU A 365 69.97 30.10 107.10
C LEU A 365 70.46 31.40 107.74
N GLU A 366 71.04 32.32 106.96
CA GLU A 366 71.45 33.65 107.44
C GLU A 366 70.23 34.51 107.78
N ALA A 367 69.17 34.44 106.98
CA ALA A 367 67.90 35.10 107.23
C ALA A 367 67.24 34.59 108.53
N LEU A 368 67.22 33.27 108.75
CA LEU A 368 66.75 32.66 110.00
C LEU A 368 67.61 33.08 111.20
N ASN A 369 68.93 33.12 111.06
CA ASN A 369 69.83 33.56 112.13
C ASN A 369 69.68 35.06 112.44
N PHE A 370 69.42 35.90 111.44
CA PHE A 370 69.08 37.31 111.64
C PHE A 370 67.76 37.47 112.40
N ALA A 371 66.72 36.71 112.06
CA ALA A 371 65.47 36.71 112.81
C ALA A 371 65.67 36.25 114.27
N LYS A 372 66.49 35.21 114.50
CA LYS A 372 66.89 34.74 115.85
C LYS A 372 67.66 35.78 116.68
N GLN A 373 68.31 36.74 116.04
CA GLN A 373 68.99 37.86 116.72
C GLN A 373 68.03 39.04 116.99
N LYS A 374 67.05 39.26 116.10
CA LYS A 374 66.10 40.39 116.19
C LYS A 374 64.89 40.09 117.09
N TYR A 375 64.44 38.84 117.14
CA TYR A 375 63.26 38.39 117.90
C TYR A 375 63.68 37.41 118.99
N SER A 376 63.40 37.71 120.26
CA SER A 376 63.83 36.89 121.41
C SER A 376 62.90 35.71 121.74
N GLU A 377 61.67 35.71 121.21
CA GLU A 377 60.66 34.68 121.48
C GLU A 377 60.77 33.49 120.52
N GLU A 378 60.99 32.28 121.04
CA GLU A 378 61.22 31.09 120.23
C GLU A 378 60.01 30.72 119.35
N HIS A 379 58.79 30.87 119.89
CA HIS A 379 57.56 30.61 119.16
C HIS A 379 57.42 31.50 117.92
N THR A 380 57.87 32.75 118.00
CA THR A 380 57.90 33.72 116.89
C THR A 380 58.79 33.22 115.76
N ILE A 381 60.00 32.78 116.09
CA ILE A 381 60.99 32.25 115.15
C ILE A 381 60.48 30.96 114.48
N ASN A 382 59.91 30.05 115.27
CA ASN A 382 59.44 28.75 114.78
C ASN A 382 58.23 28.91 113.84
N MET A 383 57.29 29.81 114.14
CA MET A 383 56.18 30.14 113.22
C MET A 383 56.67 30.86 111.95
N ALA A 384 57.61 31.80 112.06
CA ALA A 384 58.21 32.46 110.89
C ALA A 384 58.93 31.47 109.96
N SER A 385 59.64 30.51 110.55
CA SER A 385 60.31 29.42 109.83
C SER A 385 59.31 28.54 109.07
N ALA A 386 58.15 28.25 109.67
CA ALA A 386 57.10 27.46 109.01
C ALA A 386 56.49 28.18 107.78
N PHE A 387 56.31 29.51 107.83
CA PHE A 387 55.92 30.29 106.66
C PHE A 387 56.98 30.25 105.55
N LEU A 388 58.26 30.36 105.90
CA LEU A 388 59.36 30.24 104.94
C LEU A 388 59.41 28.85 104.30
N SER A 389 59.26 27.77 105.07
CA SER A 389 59.21 26.40 104.56
C SER A 389 58.03 26.14 103.62
N LYS A 390 56.85 26.72 103.88
CA LYS A 390 55.69 26.66 102.96
C LYS A 390 56.07 27.20 101.58
N ASP A 391 56.66 28.38 101.53
CA ASP A 391 56.91 29.07 100.26
C ASP A 391 58.05 28.43 99.46
N ILE A 392 59.04 27.84 100.13
CA ILE A 392 60.07 27.00 99.47
C ILE A 392 59.41 25.82 98.76
N LEU A 393 58.53 25.08 99.45
CA LEU A 393 57.80 23.96 98.84
C LEU A 393 56.89 24.39 97.69
N GLU A 394 56.25 25.57 97.78
CA GLU A 394 55.44 26.13 96.70
C GLU A 394 56.27 26.50 95.46
N VAL A 395 57.52 26.95 95.65
CA VAL A 395 58.49 27.18 94.57
C VAL A 395 58.96 25.86 93.95
N ASP A 396 59.25 24.84 94.75
CA ASP A 396 59.68 23.53 94.24
C ASP A 396 58.59 22.83 93.41
N ILE A 397 57.32 22.93 93.82
CA ILE A 397 56.18 22.45 93.02
C ILE A 397 56.16 23.14 91.65
N LYS A 398 56.27 24.47 91.61
CA LYS A 398 56.27 25.25 90.36
C LYS A 398 57.50 24.97 89.49
N ASN A 399 58.66 24.70 90.09
CA ASN A 399 59.86 24.29 89.35
C ASN A 399 59.68 22.92 88.66
N ASN A 400 58.98 21.98 89.31
CA ASN A 400 58.62 20.70 88.71
C ASN A 400 57.63 20.87 87.54
N GLU A 401 56.60 21.72 87.68
CA GLU A 401 55.67 22.07 86.60
C GLU A 401 56.37 22.74 85.40
N ILE A 402 57.29 23.67 85.65
CA ILE A 402 58.12 24.30 84.61
C ILE A 402 58.99 23.26 83.90
N THR A 403 59.47 22.25 84.61
CA THR A 403 60.33 21.19 84.05
C THR A 403 59.53 20.23 83.16
N THR A 404 58.34 19.80 83.56
CA THR A 404 57.48 18.95 82.71
C THR A 404 56.97 19.70 81.48
N LEU A 405 56.60 20.98 81.61
CA LEU A 405 56.23 21.82 80.46
C LEU A 405 57.40 22.00 79.47
N ARG A 406 58.64 22.13 79.95
CA ARG A 406 59.83 22.19 79.08
C ARG A 406 60.09 20.90 78.32
N SER A 407 59.89 19.72 78.94
CA SER A 407 59.95 18.43 78.23
C SER A 407 58.94 18.41 77.09
N LYS A 408 57.68 18.76 77.38
CA LYS A 408 56.60 18.75 76.40
C LYS A 408 56.80 19.73 75.24
N ILE A 409 57.45 20.88 75.48
CA ILE A 409 57.85 21.80 74.40
C ILE A 409 58.90 21.14 73.50
N SER A 410 59.94 20.53 74.08
CA SER A 410 60.98 19.81 73.33
C SER A 410 60.40 18.64 72.51
N GLU A 411 59.45 17.89 73.07
CA GLU A 411 58.72 16.83 72.36
C GLU A 411 57.91 17.39 71.17
N LEU A 412 57.23 18.52 71.33
CA LEU A 412 56.48 19.16 70.26
C LEU A 412 57.39 19.75 69.17
N ASP A 413 58.52 20.34 69.53
CA ASP A 413 59.50 20.86 68.57
C ASP A 413 60.13 19.74 67.74
N ASN A 414 60.44 18.59 68.34
CA ASN A 414 60.91 17.40 67.62
C ASN A 414 59.82 16.82 66.67
N ASN A 415 58.55 16.85 67.07
CA ASN A 415 57.46 16.46 66.17
C ASN A 415 57.30 17.45 65.00
N ASN A 416 57.48 18.75 65.24
CA ASN A 416 57.44 19.78 64.20
C ASN A 416 58.59 19.64 63.20
N THR A 417 59.83 19.30 63.62
CA THR A 417 60.94 19.08 62.68
C THR A 417 60.71 17.84 61.80
N LEU A 418 60.24 16.73 62.37
CA LEU A 418 59.87 15.52 61.61
C LEU A 418 58.77 15.79 60.58
N LEU A 419 57.73 16.54 60.93
CA LEU A 419 56.66 16.93 60.00
C LEU A 419 57.17 17.83 58.86
N ASN A 420 58.06 18.79 59.16
CA ASN A 420 58.66 19.65 58.15
C ASN A 420 59.59 18.88 57.18
N GLU A 421 60.32 17.87 57.67
CA GLU A 421 61.04 16.94 56.80
C GLU A 421 60.10 16.15 55.87
N GLU A 422 58.97 15.66 56.37
CA GLU A 422 58.00 14.92 55.55
C GLU A 422 57.36 15.83 54.48
N ILE A 423 57.00 17.06 54.84
CA ILE A 423 56.53 18.09 53.89
C ILE A 423 57.58 18.30 52.80
N THR A 424 58.85 18.49 53.17
CA THR A 424 59.95 18.68 52.20
C THR A 424 60.08 17.49 51.23
N LYS A 425 60.00 16.26 51.74
CA LYS A 425 60.04 15.02 50.92
C LYS A 425 58.86 14.94 49.96
N ARG A 426 57.66 15.32 50.41
CA ARG A 426 56.43 15.38 49.59
C ARG A 426 56.48 16.48 48.52
N GLU A 427 57.03 17.66 48.81
CA GLU A 427 57.21 18.75 47.85
C GLU A 427 58.21 18.39 46.73
N GLN A 428 59.30 17.70 47.06
CA GLN A 428 60.25 17.17 46.08
C GLN A 428 59.58 16.16 45.13
N ALA A 429 58.77 15.24 45.67
CA ALA A 429 57.98 14.29 44.87
C ALA A 429 56.94 14.99 43.97
N ILE A 430 56.22 16.00 44.49
CA ILE A 430 55.29 16.81 43.68
C ILE A 430 56.03 17.51 42.53
N THR A 431 57.25 17.99 42.77
CA THR A 431 58.05 18.70 41.78
C THR A 431 58.55 17.78 40.66
N SER A 432 59.08 16.60 40.99
CA SER A 432 59.51 15.63 39.97
C SER A 432 58.34 15.15 39.11
N LEU A 433 57.20 14.85 39.73
CA LEU A 433 56.00 14.35 39.06
C LEU A 433 55.31 15.43 38.21
N LYS A 434 55.42 16.71 38.58
CA LYS A 434 55.04 17.85 37.72
C LYS A 434 55.89 17.90 36.44
N SER A 435 57.19 17.59 36.54
CA SER A 435 58.08 17.51 35.37
C SER A 435 57.67 16.36 34.43
N THR A 436 57.44 15.15 34.98
CA THR A 436 56.96 14.00 34.21
C THR A 436 55.60 14.27 33.53
N MET A 437 54.67 14.94 34.24
CA MET A 437 53.40 15.34 33.66
C MET A 437 53.58 16.31 32.48
N GLN A 438 54.48 17.29 32.59
CA GLN A 438 54.77 18.20 31.48
C GLN A 438 55.40 17.49 30.27
N GLN A 439 56.28 16.50 30.50
CA GLN A 439 56.81 15.65 29.43
C GLN A 439 55.68 14.89 28.71
N LYS A 440 54.75 14.28 29.45
CA LYS A 440 53.61 13.58 28.84
C LYS A 440 52.62 14.49 28.12
N VAL A 441 52.40 15.73 28.60
CA VAL A 441 51.63 16.74 27.85
C VAL A 441 52.31 17.05 26.50
N ASN A 442 53.63 17.20 26.48
CA ASN A 442 54.38 17.47 25.25
C ASN A 442 54.33 16.27 24.27
N GLU A 443 54.47 15.03 24.77
CA GLU A 443 54.31 13.81 23.96
C GLU A 443 52.90 13.70 23.34
N ILE A 444 51.85 14.00 24.11
CA ILE A 444 50.46 13.97 23.65
C ILE A 444 50.21 15.03 22.55
N ASN A 445 50.78 16.24 22.69
CA ASN A 445 50.67 17.28 21.68
C ASN A 445 51.34 16.87 20.36
N LEU A 446 52.56 16.32 20.42
CA LEU A 446 53.28 15.84 19.24
C LEU A 446 52.54 14.68 18.53
N LEU A 447 51.94 13.77 19.31
CA LEU A 447 51.12 12.69 18.76
C LEU A 447 49.83 13.22 18.11
N LYS A 448 49.20 14.24 18.70
CA LYS A 448 48.02 14.91 18.11
C LYS A 448 48.38 15.59 16.79
N GLU A 449 49.47 16.37 16.75
CA GLU A 449 49.95 17.03 15.53
C GLU A 449 50.18 16.01 14.41
N LYS A 450 50.86 14.89 14.70
CA LYS A 450 51.05 13.82 13.73
C LYS A 450 49.73 13.19 13.25
N HIS A 451 48.80 12.90 14.16
CA HIS A 451 47.49 12.36 13.76
C HIS A 451 46.68 13.35 12.90
N GLU A 452 46.87 14.66 13.08
CA GLU A 452 46.24 15.70 12.26
C GLU A 452 46.85 15.73 10.84
N GLU A 453 48.18 15.55 10.71
CA GLU A 453 48.86 15.35 9.42
C GLU A 453 48.42 14.04 8.72
N ASP A 454 48.40 12.91 9.44
CA ASP A 454 47.98 11.60 8.93
C ASP A 454 46.52 11.66 8.41
N LEU A 455 45.60 12.35 9.12
CA LEU A 455 44.22 12.57 8.69
C LEU A 455 44.11 13.44 7.43
N ILE A 456 44.93 14.48 7.29
CA ILE A 456 44.98 15.31 6.08
C ILE A 456 45.48 14.49 4.88
N ALA A 457 46.50 13.65 5.08
CA ALA A 457 47.02 12.76 4.05
C ALA A 457 45.95 11.75 3.55
N VAL A 458 45.26 11.07 4.46
CA VAL A 458 44.16 10.14 4.13
C VAL A 458 43.02 10.86 3.43
N THR A 459 42.61 12.04 3.91
CA THR A 459 41.54 12.84 3.29
C THR A 459 41.88 13.24 1.85
N ASN A 460 43.13 13.61 1.58
CA ASN A 460 43.58 13.96 0.23
C ASN A 460 43.63 12.71 -0.69
N ALA A 461 44.09 11.57 -0.19
CA ALA A 461 44.13 10.32 -0.95
C ALA A 461 42.72 9.85 -1.37
N LEU A 462 41.76 9.85 -0.43
CA LEU A 462 40.35 9.54 -0.70
C LEU A 462 39.73 10.49 -1.72
N LYS A 463 40.10 11.79 -1.68
CA LYS A 463 39.65 12.79 -2.65
C LYS A 463 40.22 12.54 -4.05
N GLU A 464 41.48 12.11 -4.16
CA GLU A 464 42.09 11.76 -5.45
C GLU A 464 41.46 10.47 -6.04
N GLU A 465 41.16 9.48 -5.20
CA GLU A 465 40.46 8.27 -5.61
C GLU A 465 39.02 8.54 -6.08
N ALA A 466 38.27 9.36 -5.33
CA ALA A 466 36.93 9.79 -5.73
C ALA A 466 36.93 10.54 -7.08
N LEU A 467 37.93 11.39 -7.33
CA LEU A 467 38.08 12.08 -8.62
C LEU A 467 38.37 11.10 -9.78
N LYS A 468 39.15 10.04 -9.54
CA LYS A 468 39.37 8.98 -10.56
C LYS A 468 38.10 8.20 -10.85
N GLN A 469 37.32 7.85 -9.82
CA GLN A 469 36.03 7.17 -9.99
C GLN A 469 35.04 8.04 -10.78
N VAL A 470 34.93 9.34 -10.46
CA VAL A 470 34.11 10.30 -11.22
C VAL A 470 34.53 10.34 -12.70
N ALA A 471 35.83 10.51 -12.98
CA ALA A 471 36.33 10.52 -14.35
C ALA A 471 36.06 9.21 -15.11
N GLU A 472 36.12 8.05 -14.44
CA GLU A 472 35.70 6.78 -15.02
C GLU A 472 34.20 6.74 -15.36
N TYR A 473 33.33 7.25 -14.48
CA TYR A 473 31.89 7.31 -14.74
C TYR A 473 31.54 8.30 -15.86
N GLU A 474 32.23 9.44 -15.95
CA GLU A 474 32.08 10.40 -17.05
C GLU A 474 32.46 9.77 -18.41
N ASN A 475 33.60 9.08 -18.49
CA ASN A 475 34.01 8.37 -19.70
C ASN A 475 33.01 7.26 -20.09
N LYS A 476 32.48 6.50 -19.12
CA LYS A 476 31.44 5.47 -19.35
C LYS A 476 30.14 6.11 -19.87
N LEU A 477 29.75 7.26 -19.33
CA LEU A 477 28.56 8.01 -19.76
C LEU A 477 28.73 8.58 -21.17
N GLU A 478 29.89 9.15 -21.52
CA GLU A 478 30.15 9.66 -22.88
C GLU A 478 30.17 8.54 -23.92
N GLY A 479 30.71 7.36 -23.58
CA GLY A 479 30.60 6.16 -24.41
C GLY A 479 29.15 5.73 -24.67
N ILE A 480 28.31 5.75 -23.64
CA ILE A 480 26.87 5.45 -23.75
C ILE A 480 26.13 6.52 -24.57
N GLN A 481 26.43 7.81 -24.39
CA GLN A 481 25.86 8.88 -25.22
C GLN A 481 26.31 8.80 -26.68
N SER A 482 27.46 8.21 -26.96
CA SER A 482 27.98 8.02 -28.31
C SER A 482 27.28 6.85 -29.02
N SER A 483 27.09 5.72 -28.34
CA SER A 483 26.35 4.58 -28.91
C SER A 483 24.86 4.90 -29.10
N PHE A 484 24.22 5.65 -28.19
CA PHE A 484 22.85 6.13 -28.42
C PHE A 484 22.74 7.08 -29.60
N ARG A 485 23.73 7.97 -29.83
CA ARG A 485 23.76 8.83 -31.03
C ARG A 485 23.88 8.01 -32.32
N GLU A 486 24.69 6.95 -32.33
CA GLU A 486 24.79 6.04 -33.47
C GLU A 486 23.49 5.26 -33.73
N ILE A 487 22.78 4.83 -32.67
CA ILE A 487 21.48 4.16 -32.77
C ILE A 487 20.41 5.10 -33.34
N ILE A 488 20.36 6.36 -32.89
CA ILE A 488 19.44 7.38 -33.39
C ILE A 488 19.70 7.64 -34.88
N ALA A 489 20.95 7.88 -35.28
CA ALA A 489 21.30 8.13 -36.68
C ALA A 489 20.86 6.98 -37.62
N LYS A 490 21.02 5.72 -37.19
CA LYS A 490 20.53 4.55 -37.95
C LYS A 490 19.00 4.48 -38.01
N LYS A 491 18.29 4.93 -36.99
CA LYS A 491 16.82 4.99 -37.01
C LYS A 491 16.27 6.14 -37.84
N ASP A 492 16.95 7.28 -37.88
CA ASP A 492 16.64 8.37 -38.81
C ASP A 492 16.87 7.92 -40.27
N GLU A 493 17.92 7.14 -40.54
CA GLU A 493 18.17 6.55 -41.87
C GLU A 493 17.13 5.48 -42.24
N GLU A 494 16.77 4.57 -41.32
CA GLU A 494 15.68 3.60 -41.53
C GLU A 494 14.33 4.30 -41.82
N LEU A 495 14.02 5.39 -41.12
CA LEU A 495 12.79 6.18 -41.35
C LEU A 495 12.80 6.84 -42.72
N ALA A 496 13.91 7.47 -43.13
CA ALA A 496 14.05 8.07 -44.46
C ALA A 496 13.87 7.04 -45.59
N GLN A 497 14.38 5.81 -45.41
CA GLN A 497 14.17 4.71 -46.35
C GLN A 497 12.71 4.23 -46.39
N GLN A 498 12.01 4.23 -45.24
CA GLN A 498 10.58 3.91 -45.18
C GLN A 498 9.72 4.97 -45.86
N ASP A 499 9.98 6.26 -45.64
CA ASP A 499 9.27 7.36 -46.31
C ASP A 499 9.47 7.33 -47.83
N GLU A 500 10.68 7.04 -48.31
CA GLU A 500 10.95 6.89 -49.75
C GLU A 500 10.21 5.67 -50.34
N ALA A 501 10.08 4.58 -49.58
CA ALA A 501 9.30 3.41 -49.98
C ALA A 501 7.79 3.70 -50.00
N ILE A 502 7.26 4.41 -49.00
CA ILE A 502 5.86 4.84 -48.94
C ILE A 502 5.52 5.75 -50.13
N PHE A 503 6.41 6.70 -50.46
CA PHE A 503 6.25 7.55 -51.64
C PHE A 503 6.18 6.74 -52.94
N LYS A 504 7.08 5.77 -53.13
CA LYS A 504 7.07 4.85 -54.28
C LYS A 504 5.79 4.01 -54.36
N PHE A 505 5.30 3.48 -53.24
CA PHE A 505 4.04 2.73 -53.19
C PHE A 505 2.81 3.60 -53.49
N ASN A 506 2.77 4.84 -53.00
CA ASN A 506 1.67 5.77 -53.29
C ASN A 506 1.61 6.12 -54.78
N ALA A 507 2.75 6.44 -55.41
CA ALA A 507 2.82 6.69 -56.84
C ALA A 507 2.43 5.46 -57.69
N LEU A 508 2.78 4.25 -57.24
CA LEU A 508 2.34 2.99 -57.87
C LEU A 508 0.82 2.81 -57.79
N ASN A 509 0.23 3.04 -56.60
CA ASN A 509 -1.21 2.94 -56.38
C ASN A 509 -2.00 3.98 -57.21
N GLU A 510 -1.50 5.21 -57.32
CA GLU A 510 -2.10 6.24 -58.17
C GLU A 510 -2.08 5.82 -59.66
N ASN A 511 -0.95 5.28 -60.14
CA ASN A 511 -0.87 4.75 -61.51
C ASN A 511 -1.81 3.55 -61.75
N LEU A 512 -1.94 2.65 -60.77
CA LEU A 512 -2.86 1.51 -60.82
C LEU A 512 -4.33 1.98 -60.85
N ASN A 513 -4.70 2.96 -60.03
CA ASN A 513 -6.06 3.52 -59.99
C ASN A 513 -6.43 4.22 -61.31
N LEU A 514 -5.52 5.02 -61.87
CA LEU A 514 -5.70 5.61 -63.20
C LEU A 514 -5.91 4.53 -64.26
N ARG A 515 -5.08 3.48 -64.24
CA ARG A 515 -5.14 2.36 -65.19
C ARG A 515 -6.39 1.47 -65.00
N LEU A 516 -6.93 1.39 -63.78
CA LEU A 516 -8.19 0.71 -63.49
C LEU A 516 -9.36 1.48 -64.11
N SER A 517 -9.45 2.79 -63.86
CA SER A 517 -10.47 3.67 -64.46
C SER A 517 -10.42 3.63 -66.00
N ASP A 518 -9.21 3.60 -66.55
CA ASP A 518 -8.94 3.47 -67.99
C ASP A 518 -9.40 2.12 -68.57
N VAL A 519 -9.49 1.05 -67.77
CA VAL A 519 -10.03 -0.27 -68.14
C VAL A 519 -11.55 -0.32 -67.94
N GLU A 520 -12.07 0.25 -66.86
CA GLU A 520 -13.51 0.37 -66.60
C GLU A 520 -14.20 1.15 -67.73
N GLU A 521 -13.66 2.29 -68.15
CA GLU A 521 -14.23 3.09 -69.24
C GLU A 521 -14.20 2.36 -70.61
N LYS A 522 -13.21 1.47 -70.82
CA LYS A 522 -13.15 0.58 -72.00
C LYS A 522 -14.15 -0.57 -71.91
N ALA A 523 -14.34 -1.18 -70.74
CA ALA A 523 -15.37 -2.19 -70.51
C ALA A 523 -16.77 -1.61 -70.75
N ASP A 524 -17.03 -0.42 -70.23
CA ASP A 524 -18.30 0.30 -70.38
C ASP A 524 -18.62 0.62 -71.85
N LYS A 525 -17.61 1.00 -72.64
CA LYS A 525 -17.71 1.19 -74.10
C LYS A 525 -18.01 -0.13 -74.83
N LEU A 526 -17.37 -1.23 -74.45
CA LEU A 526 -17.60 -2.55 -75.04
C LEU A 526 -19.00 -3.10 -74.70
N ILE A 527 -19.48 -2.93 -73.47
CA ILE A 527 -20.84 -3.30 -73.05
C ILE A 527 -21.88 -2.54 -73.88
N LYS A 528 -21.70 -1.23 -74.06
CA LYS A 528 -22.59 -0.40 -74.89
C LYS A 528 -22.56 -0.83 -76.37
N GLN A 529 -21.39 -1.15 -76.93
CA GLN A 529 -21.29 -1.69 -78.29
C GLN A 529 -21.96 -3.06 -78.43
N ASN A 530 -21.77 -3.96 -77.48
CA ASN A 530 -22.37 -5.29 -77.53
C ASN A 530 -23.90 -5.25 -77.45
N GLY A 531 -24.48 -4.40 -76.59
CA GLY A 531 -25.93 -4.19 -76.54
C GLY A 531 -26.52 -3.63 -77.85
N ILE A 532 -25.78 -2.75 -78.55
CA ILE A 532 -26.17 -2.26 -79.89
C ILE A 532 -26.14 -3.41 -80.91
N LEU A 533 -25.14 -4.28 -80.86
CA LEU A 533 -25.03 -5.44 -81.75
C LEU A 533 -26.13 -6.48 -81.47
N GLU A 534 -26.46 -6.75 -80.21
CA GLU A 534 -27.55 -7.64 -79.82
C GLU A 534 -28.91 -7.12 -80.32
N GLN A 535 -29.20 -5.83 -80.16
CA GLN A 535 -30.42 -5.22 -80.70
C GLN A 535 -30.46 -5.26 -82.24
N SER A 536 -29.32 -5.07 -82.89
CA SER A 536 -29.20 -5.20 -84.35
C SER A 536 -29.47 -6.64 -84.82
N ASN A 537 -28.92 -7.63 -84.13
CA ASN A 537 -29.14 -9.05 -84.41
C ASN A 537 -30.60 -9.47 -84.19
N LEU A 538 -31.28 -8.94 -83.17
CA LEU A 538 -32.73 -9.13 -82.97
C LEU A 538 -33.53 -8.55 -84.15
N ASN A 539 -33.23 -7.32 -84.57
CA ASN A 539 -33.89 -6.67 -85.71
C ASN A 539 -33.67 -7.46 -87.02
N PHE A 540 -32.46 -7.97 -87.27
CA PHE A 540 -32.19 -8.82 -88.43
C PHE A 540 -32.94 -10.16 -88.37
N LYS A 541 -33.02 -10.81 -87.20
CA LYS A 541 -33.79 -12.04 -87.02
C LYS A 541 -35.27 -11.83 -87.33
N GLU A 542 -35.87 -10.73 -86.86
CA GLU A 542 -37.24 -10.36 -87.21
C GLU A 542 -37.45 -10.14 -88.71
N GLN A 543 -36.47 -9.56 -89.41
CA GLN A 543 -36.55 -9.38 -90.87
C GLN A 543 -36.48 -10.71 -91.61
N VAL A 544 -35.59 -11.63 -91.18
CA VAL A 544 -35.52 -12.99 -91.73
C VAL A 544 -36.85 -13.73 -91.53
N GLU A 545 -37.42 -13.72 -90.32
CA GLU A 545 -38.72 -14.35 -90.06
C GLU A 545 -39.88 -13.78 -90.90
N LYS A 546 -39.82 -12.50 -91.30
CA LYS A 546 -40.81 -11.89 -92.20
C LYS A 546 -40.61 -12.37 -93.64
N LEU A 547 -39.36 -12.37 -94.13
CA LEU A 547 -38.99 -12.85 -95.47
C LEU A 547 -39.23 -14.35 -95.66
N GLU A 548 -39.10 -15.18 -94.62
CA GLU A 548 -39.44 -16.60 -94.65
C GLU A 548 -40.96 -16.82 -94.81
N LYS A 549 -41.78 -16.02 -94.12
CA LYS A 549 -43.25 -16.05 -94.22
C LYS A 549 -43.70 -15.59 -95.62
N GLU A 550 -43.11 -14.53 -96.16
CA GLU A 550 -43.36 -14.07 -97.54
C GLU A 550 -42.96 -15.11 -98.59
N ASN A 551 -41.77 -15.73 -98.47
CA ASN A 551 -41.36 -16.82 -99.36
C ASN A 551 -42.30 -18.04 -99.31
N SER A 552 -42.84 -18.38 -98.12
CA SER A 552 -43.85 -19.44 -97.97
C SER A 552 -45.13 -19.12 -98.73
N ILE A 553 -45.62 -17.88 -98.65
CA ILE A 553 -46.79 -17.39 -99.40
C ILE A 553 -46.53 -17.43 -100.92
N ILE A 554 -45.39 -16.90 -101.37
CA ILE A 554 -45.00 -16.90 -102.79
C ILE A 554 -44.90 -18.33 -103.34
N LYS A 555 -44.32 -19.25 -102.57
CA LYS A 555 -44.21 -20.68 -102.94
C LYS A 555 -45.59 -21.34 -103.10
N ASN A 556 -46.54 -21.06 -102.20
CA ASN A 556 -47.90 -21.57 -102.31
C ASN A 556 -48.64 -20.99 -103.53
N ASN A 557 -48.50 -19.69 -103.79
CA ASN A 557 -49.11 -19.02 -104.95
C ASN A 557 -48.59 -19.61 -106.27
N ASN A 558 -47.28 -19.85 -106.39
CA ASN A 558 -46.69 -20.50 -107.56
C ASN A 558 -47.24 -21.93 -107.77
N LEU A 559 -47.42 -22.70 -106.69
CA LEU A 559 -47.96 -24.06 -106.74
C LEU A 559 -49.46 -24.08 -107.12
N GLU A 560 -50.21 -23.01 -106.82
CA GLU A 560 -51.58 -22.82 -107.34
C GLU A 560 -51.60 -22.44 -108.82
N LEU A 561 -50.66 -21.58 -109.26
CA LEU A 561 -50.49 -21.22 -110.68
C LEU A 561 -50.11 -22.45 -111.53
N GLU A 562 -49.21 -23.31 -111.04
CA GLU A 562 -48.88 -24.59 -111.69
C GLU A 562 -50.11 -25.49 -111.87
N LYS A 563 -51.02 -25.55 -110.89
CA LYS A 563 -52.28 -26.31 -111.02
C LYS A 563 -53.16 -25.74 -112.13
N LYS A 564 -53.37 -24.42 -112.15
CA LYS A 564 -54.16 -23.72 -113.20
C LYS A 564 -53.56 -23.90 -114.59
N ILE A 565 -52.23 -23.86 -114.73
CA ILE A 565 -51.53 -24.15 -116.00
C ILE A 565 -51.80 -25.60 -116.45
N ASN A 566 -51.72 -26.57 -115.55
CA ASN A 566 -52.02 -27.98 -115.86
C ASN A 566 -53.50 -28.23 -116.23
N GLU A 567 -54.44 -27.45 -115.68
CA GLU A 567 -55.85 -27.50 -116.07
C GLU A 567 -56.08 -26.90 -117.48
N LEU A 568 -55.46 -25.76 -117.78
CA LEU A 568 -55.50 -25.14 -119.12
C LEU A 568 -54.88 -26.05 -120.20
N ILE A 569 -53.79 -26.75 -119.89
CA ILE A 569 -53.18 -27.74 -120.81
C ILE A 569 -54.17 -28.87 -121.13
N LYS A 570 -54.90 -29.39 -120.12
CA LYS A 570 -55.95 -30.41 -120.35
C LYS A 570 -57.09 -29.87 -121.21
N GLN A 571 -57.56 -28.64 -120.97
CA GLN A 571 -58.60 -28.01 -121.79
C GLN A 571 -58.16 -27.85 -123.25
N ASN A 572 -56.91 -27.41 -123.48
CA ASN A 572 -56.38 -27.26 -124.83
C ASN A 572 -56.30 -28.60 -125.59
N GLY A 573 -55.89 -29.68 -124.92
CA GLY A 573 -55.88 -31.03 -125.53
C GLY A 573 -57.27 -31.54 -125.92
N ILE A 574 -58.32 -31.19 -125.17
CA ILE A 574 -59.72 -31.51 -125.53
C ILE A 574 -60.14 -30.74 -126.79
N LEU A 575 -59.77 -29.46 -126.89
CA LEU A 575 -60.05 -28.62 -128.06
C LEU A 575 -59.30 -29.10 -129.32
N GLU A 576 -58.04 -29.50 -129.20
CA GLU A 576 -57.25 -30.09 -130.28
C GLU A 576 -57.90 -31.39 -130.80
N GLN A 577 -58.34 -32.28 -129.90
CA GLN A 577 -59.03 -33.51 -130.26
C GLN A 577 -60.38 -33.23 -130.97
N SER A 578 -61.10 -32.18 -130.57
CA SER A 578 -62.33 -31.77 -131.26
C SER A 578 -62.05 -31.21 -132.65
N ASN A 579 -60.99 -30.43 -132.83
CA ASN A 579 -60.58 -29.90 -134.14
C ASN A 579 -60.15 -31.01 -135.10
N LEU A 580 -59.47 -32.05 -134.62
CA LEU A 580 -59.19 -33.27 -135.37
C LEU A 580 -60.48 -33.95 -135.88
N ASN A 581 -61.46 -34.13 -134.98
CA ASN A 581 -62.73 -34.78 -135.31
C ASN A 581 -63.55 -33.97 -136.35
N PHE A 582 -63.56 -32.63 -136.26
CA PHE A 582 -64.15 -31.78 -137.30
C PHE A 582 -63.42 -31.91 -138.66
N LYS A 583 -62.09 -32.03 -138.66
CA LYS A 583 -61.31 -32.20 -139.89
C LYS A 583 -61.64 -33.52 -140.62
N GLU A 584 -61.84 -34.60 -139.87
CA GLU A 584 -62.28 -35.89 -140.43
C GLU A 584 -63.70 -35.84 -141.02
N GLN A 585 -64.60 -35.03 -140.46
CA GLN A 585 -65.93 -34.82 -141.05
C GLN A 585 -65.86 -34.08 -142.39
N VAL A 586 -65.02 -33.04 -142.50
CA VAL A 586 -64.82 -32.30 -143.75
C VAL A 586 -64.27 -33.22 -144.85
N GLU A 587 -63.25 -34.04 -144.54
CA GLU A 587 -62.64 -34.94 -145.54
C GLU A 587 -63.59 -36.06 -146.04
N LYS A 588 -64.67 -36.37 -145.29
CA LYS A 588 -65.76 -37.25 -145.77
C LYS A 588 -66.67 -36.51 -146.76
N LEU A 589 -67.09 -35.29 -146.44
CA LEU A 589 -67.97 -34.46 -147.29
C LEU A 589 -67.32 -34.08 -148.62
N GLU A 590 -65.99 -33.90 -148.64
CA GLU A 590 -65.24 -33.67 -149.89
C GLU A 590 -65.28 -34.90 -150.82
N LYS A 591 -65.22 -36.12 -150.25
CA LYS A 591 -65.29 -37.37 -151.02
C LYS A 591 -66.68 -37.58 -151.61
N GLU A 592 -67.76 -37.32 -150.87
CA GLU A 592 -69.13 -37.37 -151.41
C GLU A 592 -69.35 -36.36 -152.54
N ASN A 593 -68.87 -35.12 -152.39
CA ASN A 593 -68.92 -34.12 -153.46
C ASN A 593 -68.19 -34.57 -154.74
N SER A 594 -67.06 -35.28 -154.62
CA SER A 594 -66.34 -35.80 -155.78
C SER A 594 -67.15 -36.84 -156.58
N ILE A 595 -67.96 -37.66 -155.89
CA ILE A 595 -68.83 -38.68 -156.50
C ILE A 595 -69.99 -37.99 -157.24
N ILE A 596 -70.66 -37.04 -156.58
CA ILE A 596 -71.76 -36.25 -157.18
C ILE A 596 -71.29 -35.55 -158.46
N LYS A 597 -70.07 -34.99 -158.46
CA LYS A 597 -69.48 -34.29 -159.60
C LYS A 597 -69.24 -35.21 -160.81
N ASN A 598 -68.83 -36.46 -160.59
CA ASN A 598 -68.65 -37.44 -161.67
C ASN A 598 -69.98 -37.86 -162.30
N ASN A 599 -71.04 -38.05 -161.50
CA ASN A 599 -72.35 -38.45 -162.02
C ASN A 599 -72.94 -37.39 -162.98
N ASN A 600 -72.77 -36.09 -162.68
CA ASN A 600 -73.20 -35.02 -163.59
C ASN A 600 -72.49 -35.06 -164.96
N LEU A 601 -71.19 -35.36 -165.00
CA LEU A 601 -70.40 -35.47 -166.24
C LEU A 601 -70.88 -36.62 -167.17
N GLU A 602 -71.57 -37.62 -166.63
CA GLU A 602 -72.14 -38.72 -167.40
C GLU A 602 -73.53 -38.37 -167.98
N PHE A 603 -74.32 -37.58 -167.24
CA PHE A 603 -75.56 -36.97 -167.75
C PHE A 603 -75.31 -35.95 -168.87
N GLU A 604 -74.26 -35.12 -168.79
CA GLU A 604 -73.93 -34.18 -169.87
C GLU A 604 -73.61 -34.89 -171.20
N LYS A 605 -72.87 -36.00 -171.14
CA LYS A 605 -72.52 -36.80 -172.34
C LYS A 605 -73.76 -37.38 -173.01
N THR A 606 -74.62 -38.04 -172.26
CA THR A 606 -75.85 -38.67 -172.80
C THR A 606 -76.81 -37.64 -173.37
N ASN A 607 -76.90 -36.45 -172.78
CA ASN A 607 -77.68 -35.34 -173.33
C ASN A 607 -77.11 -34.83 -174.67
N SER A 608 -75.78 -34.80 -174.84
CA SER A 608 -75.13 -34.34 -176.09
C SER A 608 -75.40 -35.24 -177.31
N GLU A 609 -75.58 -36.55 -177.11
CA GLU A 609 -75.88 -37.50 -178.20
C GLU A 609 -77.32 -37.41 -178.71
N LEU A 610 -78.25 -36.99 -177.85
CA LEU A 610 -79.65 -36.78 -178.22
C LEU A 610 -79.81 -35.56 -179.13
N VAL A 611 -79.07 -34.47 -178.89
CA VAL A 611 -79.12 -33.25 -179.71
C VAL A 611 -78.76 -33.55 -181.17
N LYS A 612 -77.67 -34.27 -181.44
CA LYS A 612 -77.25 -34.63 -182.81
C LYS A 612 -78.31 -35.43 -183.57
N LYS A 613 -79.02 -36.35 -182.90
CA LYS A 613 -80.11 -37.12 -183.51
C LYS A 613 -81.33 -36.28 -183.88
N VAL A 614 -81.49 -35.09 -183.29
CA VAL A 614 -82.54 -34.13 -183.66
C VAL A 614 -82.11 -33.28 -184.86
N GLU A 615 -80.83 -32.87 -184.95
CA GLU A 615 -80.31 -32.03 -186.05
C GLU A 615 -80.42 -32.69 -187.43
N ASP A 616 -80.23 -34.01 -187.54
CA ASP A 616 -80.28 -34.72 -188.83
C ASP A 616 -81.71 -34.87 -189.38
N PHE A 617 -82.74 -34.87 -188.54
CA PHE A 617 -84.15 -34.93 -188.99
C PHE A 617 -84.65 -33.62 -189.63
N VAL A 618 -84.02 -32.48 -189.36
CA VAL A 618 -84.49 -31.15 -189.78
C VAL A 618 -84.26 -30.87 -191.28
N LYS A 619 -83.38 -31.63 -191.95
CA LYS A 619 -82.90 -31.30 -193.32
C LYS A 619 -83.74 -31.84 -194.49
N LEU A 620 -84.89 -32.51 -194.24
CA LEU A 620 -85.60 -33.27 -195.29
C LEU A 620 -86.83 -32.58 -195.93
N ASN A 621 -87.40 -31.52 -195.35
CA ASN A 621 -88.59 -30.81 -195.88
C ASN A 621 -88.72 -29.41 -195.25
N LYS A 622 -89.29 -28.36 -195.90
CA LYS A 622 -89.47 -28.03 -197.33
C LYS A 622 -90.07 -26.61 -197.41
N ASN A 623 -89.59 -25.72 -198.29
CA ASN A 623 -90.43 -24.81 -199.10
C ASN A 623 -89.62 -23.82 -199.97
N TYR A 624 -90.25 -23.43 -201.08
CA TYR A 624 -89.96 -22.20 -201.85
C TYR A 624 -90.45 -20.99 -201.02
N THR A 625 -89.95 -19.76 -201.17
CA THR A 625 -89.55 -19.04 -202.40
C THR A 625 -88.22 -18.29 -202.25
N ASP A 626 -87.74 -17.76 -203.37
CA ASP A 626 -86.31 -17.67 -203.69
C ASP A 626 -85.49 -16.58 -202.95
N VAL A 627 -84.38 -17.06 -202.36
CA VAL A 627 -83.14 -16.34 -201.98
C VAL A 627 -83.17 -15.38 -200.78
N LYS A 628 -82.97 -16.02 -199.60
CA LYS A 628 -82.10 -15.62 -198.47
C LYS A 628 -82.47 -14.44 -197.53
N LYS A 629 -82.53 -14.85 -196.24
CA LYS A 629 -81.86 -14.30 -195.02
C LYS A 629 -82.65 -13.42 -194.01
N ASP A 630 -82.39 -13.79 -192.75
CA ASP A 630 -82.30 -13.02 -191.49
C ASP A 630 -83.57 -12.51 -190.75
N ASP A 631 -83.40 -12.47 -189.42
CA ASP A 631 -84.10 -11.75 -188.32
C ASP A 631 -85.61 -11.96 -188.10
N GLU A 632 -86.01 -12.72 -187.07
CA GLU A 632 -86.15 -12.33 -185.63
C GLU A 632 -87.44 -11.57 -185.27
N LYS A 633 -88.34 -12.26 -184.55
CA LYS A 633 -89.33 -11.77 -183.54
C LYS A 633 -90.18 -12.95 -183.01
N VAL A 634 -90.88 -12.96 -181.86
CA VAL A 634 -90.76 -12.34 -180.50
C VAL A 634 -92.08 -12.62 -179.72
N LYS A 635 -92.05 -12.61 -178.38
CA LYS A 635 -93.22 -12.55 -177.43
C LYS A 635 -94.20 -13.74 -177.27
N LYS A 636 -94.17 -14.33 -176.07
CA LYS A 636 -95.24 -14.54 -175.06
C LYS A 636 -94.50 -14.88 -173.74
N TYR A 637 -94.56 -14.20 -172.60
CA TYR A 637 -95.43 -13.14 -172.03
C TYR A 637 -96.88 -13.54 -171.68
N ASP A 638 -97.11 -13.59 -170.36
CA ASP A 638 -98.30 -13.33 -169.52
C ASP A 638 -99.63 -14.09 -169.82
N GLU A 639 -100.61 -14.21 -168.91
CA GLU A 639 -100.95 -13.46 -167.68
C GLU A 639 -101.55 -14.35 -166.56
N LYS A 640 -101.36 -13.97 -165.28
CA LYS A 640 -102.33 -13.96 -164.12
C LYS A 640 -101.61 -14.15 -162.76
N VAL A 641 -102.10 -13.66 -161.61
CA VAL A 641 -102.76 -12.39 -161.21
C VAL A 641 -103.03 -12.46 -159.70
N LYS A 642 -102.46 -11.53 -158.89
CA LYS A 642 -102.90 -11.14 -157.52
C LYS A 642 -102.81 -12.26 -156.41
N LYS A 643 -102.75 -11.97 -155.10
CA LYS A 643 -102.79 -10.68 -154.36
C LYS A 643 -102.07 -10.74 -152.99
N ASP A 644 -101.55 -9.58 -152.62
CA ASP A 644 -101.19 -8.94 -151.34
C ASP A 644 -101.51 -9.60 -149.97
N ASP A 645 -100.57 -9.35 -149.04
CA ASP A 645 -100.70 -8.97 -147.61
C ASP A 645 -101.10 -9.90 -146.43
N GLU A 646 -100.25 -9.75 -145.39
CA GLU A 646 -100.48 -9.76 -143.93
C GLU A 646 -101.37 -10.79 -143.18
N LYS A 647 -100.70 -11.46 -142.22
CA LYS A 647 -101.06 -11.63 -140.80
C LYS A 647 -102.06 -12.71 -140.32
N VAL A 648 -101.61 -13.37 -139.24
CA VAL A 648 -102.34 -13.65 -137.98
C VAL A 648 -103.26 -14.89 -137.90
N LYS A 649 -102.83 -15.84 -137.02
CA LYS A 649 -103.59 -16.76 -136.13
C LYS A 649 -104.72 -17.61 -136.78
N LYS A 650 -104.81 -18.92 -136.50
CA LYS A 650 -105.16 -19.46 -135.17
C LYS A 650 -105.04 -21.01 -135.11
N TYR A 651 -104.75 -21.55 -133.92
CA TYR A 651 -105.41 -22.67 -133.16
C TYR A 651 -105.79 -24.00 -133.92
N ASP A 652 -105.98 -25.17 -133.30
CA ASP A 652 -106.38 -25.50 -131.91
C ASP A 652 -105.93 -26.95 -131.48
N ALA A 653 -106.20 -27.33 -130.22
CA ALA A 653 -106.08 -28.67 -129.59
C ALA A 653 -104.64 -29.25 -129.36
N ILE A 654 -104.19 -29.74 -128.18
CA ILE A 654 -104.73 -30.70 -127.16
C ILE A 654 -104.51 -32.17 -127.60
N SER A 655 -103.84 -33.08 -126.86
CA SER A 655 -103.14 -33.02 -125.55
C SER A 655 -102.14 -34.20 -125.35
N ASP A 656 -101.53 -34.29 -124.15
CA ASP A 656 -100.89 -35.48 -123.52
C ASP A 656 -99.48 -35.90 -124.01
N LYS A 657 -98.56 -36.40 -123.15
CA LYS A 657 -98.38 -36.38 -121.68
C LYS A 657 -96.92 -36.78 -121.33
N GLU A 658 -96.49 -36.55 -120.08
CA GLU A 658 -95.29 -37.13 -119.40
C GLU A 658 -93.89 -36.81 -120.02
N ASN A 659 -92.88 -36.28 -119.32
CA ASN A 659 -92.73 -35.66 -117.98
C ASN A 659 -91.63 -34.55 -118.08
N VAL A 660 -91.57 -33.42 -117.37
CA VAL A 660 -92.01 -32.98 -116.01
C VAL A 660 -90.96 -33.25 -114.91
N SER A 661 -90.44 -32.27 -114.14
CA SER A 661 -90.47 -30.78 -114.25
C SER A 661 -89.57 -30.06 -113.21
N GLN A 662 -89.06 -28.86 -113.54
CA GLN A 662 -89.10 -27.60 -112.74
C GLN A 662 -88.71 -27.64 -111.25
N GLU A 663 -87.68 -26.95 -110.73
CA GLU A 663 -86.99 -25.67 -111.06
C GLU A 663 -87.84 -24.39 -110.88
N ASP A 664 -89.14 -24.42 -111.22
CA ASP A 664 -90.07 -23.28 -111.08
C ASP A 664 -90.99 -23.37 -109.85
N LEU A 665 -91.02 -24.49 -109.12
CA LEU A 665 -91.97 -24.74 -108.02
C LEU A 665 -91.70 -23.95 -106.72
N LEU A 666 -90.62 -23.18 -106.63
CA LEU A 666 -90.23 -22.45 -105.40
C LEU A 666 -89.91 -20.96 -105.59
N ASN A 667 -89.98 -20.42 -106.81
CA ASN A 667 -89.84 -18.97 -107.05
C ASN A 667 -91.14 -18.16 -106.79
N MET A 668 -92.25 -18.81 -106.45
CA MET A 668 -93.54 -18.15 -106.14
C MET A 668 -94.21 -18.69 -104.86
N LEU A 669 -93.41 -18.97 -103.83
CA LEU A 669 -93.91 -19.22 -102.46
C LEU A 669 -93.89 -17.93 -101.61
N SER A 670 -94.39 -16.84 -102.18
CA SER A 670 -94.40 -15.50 -101.60
C SER A 670 -95.81 -14.98 -101.28
N ASN A 671 -95.93 -14.28 -100.15
CA ASN A 671 -97.11 -13.58 -99.63
C ASN A 671 -98.31 -14.41 -99.12
N GLU A 672 -99.23 -13.68 -98.50
CA GLU A 672 -100.38 -14.16 -97.75
C GLU A 672 -101.59 -14.38 -98.66
N GLU A 673 -102.09 -15.62 -98.72
CA GLU A 673 -103.51 -15.94 -98.52
C GLU A 673 -103.71 -17.47 -98.45
N ILE A 674 -104.50 -17.95 -97.47
CA ILE A 674 -105.04 -19.34 -97.38
C ILE A 674 -103.93 -20.43 -97.18
N SER A 675 -104.17 -21.59 -96.56
CA SER A 675 -104.95 -21.88 -95.35
C SER A 675 -104.07 -22.70 -94.40
N ASN A 676 -104.20 -22.51 -93.08
CA ASN A 676 -103.33 -23.17 -92.10
C ASN A 676 -103.46 -24.70 -92.08
N ARG A 677 -104.49 -25.33 -92.68
CA ARG A 677 -104.55 -26.79 -92.76
C ARG A 677 -103.47 -27.37 -93.70
N GLN A 678 -103.27 -26.74 -94.86
CA GLN A 678 -102.21 -27.11 -95.80
C GLN A 678 -100.82 -26.66 -95.32
N LYS A 679 -100.74 -25.59 -94.51
CA LYS A 679 -99.49 -25.24 -93.80
C LYS A 679 -99.17 -26.26 -92.68
N LEU A 680 -100.17 -26.79 -91.97
CA LEU A 680 -99.95 -27.84 -90.96
C LEU A 680 -99.45 -29.15 -91.57
N GLU A 681 -99.98 -29.60 -92.71
CA GLU A 681 -99.54 -30.88 -93.31
C GLU A 681 -98.08 -30.85 -93.79
N ILE A 682 -97.55 -29.68 -94.18
CA ILE A 682 -96.13 -29.48 -94.50
C ILE A 682 -95.27 -29.38 -93.22
N ILE A 683 -95.74 -28.67 -92.19
CA ILE A 683 -95.04 -28.57 -90.89
C ILE A 683 -94.96 -29.95 -90.20
N GLN A 684 -96.03 -30.75 -90.23
CA GLN A 684 -96.13 -32.03 -89.53
C GLN A 684 -95.26 -33.16 -90.11
N GLN A 685 -94.67 -33.01 -91.29
CA GLN A 685 -93.78 -34.03 -91.88
C GLN A 685 -92.28 -33.76 -91.69
N ILE A 686 -91.87 -32.57 -91.26
CA ILE A 686 -90.44 -32.23 -91.05
C ILE A 686 -90.05 -32.26 -89.54
N ASP A 687 -91.01 -32.08 -88.63
CA ASP A 687 -90.80 -32.14 -87.17
C ASP A 687 -90.42 -33.55 -86.60
N ILE A 688 -90.30 -34.58 -87.46
CA ILE A 688 -90.04 -35.98 -87.04
C ILE A 688 -88.86 -36.63 -87.80
N MET A 689 -87.77 -35.89 -88.04
CA MET A 689 -86.45 -36.43 -88.42
C MET A 689 -85.31 -35.45 -88.03
N LYS A 690 -85.31 -34.87 -86.82
CA LYS A 690 -84.78 -35.46 -85.57
C LYS A 690 -83.32 -35.96 -85.61
N ALA A 691 -82.50 -35.29 -84.79
CA ALA A 691 -81.21 -35.67 -84.20
C ALA A 691 -79.93 -35.50 -85.05
N ILE A 692 -79.05 -34.63 -84.52
CA ILE A 692 -77.64 -34.38 -84.88
C ILE A 692 -77.44 -33.66 -86.22
N ASP A 693 -77.44 -32.33 -86.13
CA ASP A 693 -76.93 -31.38 -87.12
C ASP A 693 -75.43 -31.10 -86.90
N SER A 694 -74.77 -30.57 -87.92
CA SER A 694 -73.42 -30.01 -87.82
C SER A 694 -73.31 -28.65 -88.55
N ASN A 695 -73.93 -27.58 -88.01
CA ASN A 695 -73.30 -26.27 -87.73
C ASN A 695 -74.31 -25.20 -87.25
N GLY A 696 -74.36 -24.93 -85.93
CA GLY A 696 -74.77 -23.61 -85.40
C GLY A 696 -75.80 -23.62 -84.26
N GLN A 697 -75.39 -23.08 -83.10
CA GLN A 697 -76.29 -22.72 -81.99
C GLN A 697 -76.36 -21.20 -81.83
N ILE A 698 -77.53 -20.68 -81.43
CA ILE A 698 -77.73 -19.29 -80.99
C ILE A 698 -78.65 -19.31 -79.75
N LEU A 699 -78.13 -18.84 -78.60
CA LEU A 699 -78.83 -18.40 -77.38
C LEU A 699 -79.73 -19.47 -76.69
N GLU A 700 -80.02 -19.46 -75.38
CA GLU A 700 -79.41 -18.88 -74.16
C GLU A 700 -80.09 -19.61 -72.97
N ASP A 701 -79.56 -19.46 -71.75
CA ASP A 701 -80.30 -18.92 -70.58
C ASP A 701 -79.63 -19.34 -69.25
N LYS A 702 -79.76 -18.48 -68.22
CA LYS A 702 -79.41 -18.66 -66.79
C LYS A 702 -77.92 -18.82 -66.41
N LYS A 703 -77.46 -18.33 -65.24
CA LYS A 703 -77.85 -17.18 -64.38
C LYS A 703 -76.77 -17.00 -63.27
N GLU A 704 -76.82 -15.86 -62.60
CA GLU A 704 -76.53 -15.57 -61.16
C GLU A 704 -75.97 -16.72 -60.26
N ASP A 705 -75.06 -16.52 -59.28
CA ASP A 705 -74.87 -15.33 -58.44
C ASP A 705 -73.64 -15.40 -57.49
N LYS A 706 -73.00 -14.24 -57.18
CA LYS A 706 -72.40 -13.83 -55.86
C LYS A 706 -71.21 -14.65 -55.25
N LYS A 707 -70.36 -14.11 -54.34
CA LYS A 707 -70.31 -12.84 -53.58
C LYS A 707 -68.89 -12.51 -53.01
N ASN A 708 -68.65 -11.23 -52.64
CA ASN A 708 -67.61 -10.67 -51.73
C ASN A 708 -66.13 -10.95 -52.09
N ASP A 709 -65.13 -10.05 -51.99
CA ASP A 709 -64.95 -8.62 -51.60
C ASP A 709 -63.55 -8.17 -52.16
N ASN A 710 -62.96 -6.97 -52.06
CA ASN A 710 -63.15 -5.65 -51.40
C ASN A 710 -62.48 -4.58 -52.34
N VAL A 711 -62.83 -3.27 -52.44
CA VAL A 711 -62.60 -2.12 -51.50
C VAL A 711 -61.09 -1.95 -51.17
N ARG A 712 -60.33 -0.87 -51.45
CA ARG A 712 -60.50 0.57 -51.85
C ARG A 712 -59.13 1.06 -52.42
N SER A 713 -58.90 2.22 -53.09
CA SER A 713 -59.69 3.18 -53.88
C SER A 713 -58.76 4.29 -54.47
N PHE A 714 -59.20 5.05 -55.49
CA PHE A 714 -58.44 6.17 -56.11
C PHE A 714 -58.05 7.32 -55.14
N LYS A 715 -56.85 7.91 -55.30
CA LYS A 715 -56.67 9.25 -55.93
C LYS A 715 -55.21 9.67 -56.17
N ARG A 716 -55.03 10.68 -57.02
CA ARG A 716 -53.78 11.45 -57.24
C ARG A 716 -53.49 12.39 -56.06
N GLN A 717 -52.23 12.69 -55.77
CA GLN A 717 -51.58 13.96 -56.20
C GLN A 717 -50.10 14.03 -55.82
N GLN A 718 -49.33 14.71 -56.71
CA GLN A 718 -47.93 15.16 -56.59
C GLN A 718 -46.89 14.06 -56.34
#